data_AF-A0A1J5DTR7-F1
#
_entry.id   AF-A0A1J5DTR7-F1
#
_cell.length_a   1.000
_cell.length_b   1.000
_cell.length_c   1.000
_cell.angle_alpha   90.00
_cell.angle_beta   90.00
_cell.angle_gamma   90.00
#
_symmetry.space_group_name_H-M   'P 1'
#
loop_
_entity.id
_entity.type
_entity.pdbx_description
1 polymer ?
#
loop_
_entity_poly.entity_id
_entity_poly.type
_entity_poly.pdbx_seq_one_letter_code
_entity_poly.pdbx_strand_id
1 'polypeptide(L)'
;MRPLQTLSSGAFEIVDVGRVFDRGSTLPSTEGVPKMNNLPKASNGGHSLDGSTLPLMPPPTEPDYSWIGALRTFHLTGHDAQADDSTTSRGPLRPVAIDLLATEGESWAQFPLYLPAARDVFARPFYDVLMETLKAHPTTILWDSTARFMWGVVRELAEAKGLVALSTVLEPVMSSFAAEFELSAAGLKTLQAELEMLAGALPSTGQLLGLNEHTLPILHVLAVRRARESRVLPVRAKVTHLIARLGDLLRVDDAYGPEGTSASALSSSLGSAAGAFFDPSKLSTSISSQNRIHSLDPERRARVIHTRMTLESFLEGLSEDPDVFLLHDGSLAEGLALDGVSLRQAEDGLTAALELFEARAKTLEEVLRAVRLADLEVDNAYEAGLHEEILQRFGWQGFSAEELLLLPNITVYGSVAGLKAKAMGAFTRLLCSGRPIQVLLSDRVAPADDSWERLSGYDPGLGYLSIAHREAFVLQSTLGRPEHCVAGLLRMAEVVRPAVAIVAIPSDANPVPAWLELSAAHEGRANPCFSYDPDRGETWAERFDLSVNPDLQATWPTKAIAYLDEKGNEHSLEYSFSFADVSALEPAYREHFKVIPTQAWSDEQIPLSEFVEKLKSGGILKIPYIWVLTENGQLARAITTREIAFASYDRARSWRILQELAGTNNEYAIRAVRDEREAAALEAAEAFARMEANHAAELEKVRVGAAKEAMERLVGVLLNLDSVPMTAAAGSFNSTAPVAAKAPVASEDVASAPAPAAAAPAPAVEEEVVSFNDPYIDTVLCTSCNECVNINPKVFLYDGNKQVYIDDPTKGTFAQLVTAASKCPARCIHPGVPRAGDATATDEVITQAAPFN
;
A
#
# COMPACT_ATOMS: atom_id res chain seq x y z
N MET A 1 26.45 -32.22 29.83
CA MET A 1 26.81 -33.57 30.32
C MET A 1 25.62 -34.16 31.08
N ARG A 2 25.66 -35.44 31.44
CA ARG A 2 24.56 -36.23 32.09
C ARG A 2 24.29 -35.82 33.57
N PRO A 3 23.19 -36.30 34.21
CA PRO A 3 22.07 -37.12 33.71
C PRO A 3 20.64 -36.60 34.05
N LEU A 4 19.62 -37.28 33.52
CA LEU A 4 18.24 -37.26 34.04
C LEU A 4 18.10 -38.10 35.32
N GLN A 5 17.01 -37.88 36.07
CA GLN A 5 16.35 -38.94 36.84
C GLN A 5 14.88 -39.08 36.43
N THR A 6 14.38 -40.31 36.45
CA THR A 6 13.04 -40.73 36.02
C THR A 6 12.23 -41.28 37.19
N LEU A 7 10.89 -41.37 37.02
CA LEU A 7 9.86 -42.22 37.67
C LEU A 7 8.55 -41.40 37.77
N SER A 8 7.33 -41.94 37.66
CA SER A 8 6.83 -43.15 36.97
C SER A 8 5.30 -43.08 36.85
N SER A 9 4.71 -43.94 36.01
CA SER A 9 3.27 -44.08 35.74
C SER A 9 2.33 -44.20 36.95
N GLY A 10 1.18 -43.52 36.87
CA GLY A 10 -0.09 -43.83 37.54
C GLY A 10 -1.22 -43.15 36.75
N ALA A 11 -2.07 -43.87 36.02
CA ALA A 11 -3.20 -44.67 36.49
C ALA A 11 -4.41 -43.81 36.91
N PHE A 12 -5.42 -43.74 36.04
CA PHE A 12 -6.74 -43.16 36.33
C PHE A 12 -7.50 -44.06 37.30
N GLU A 13 -8.17 -43.48 38.30
CA GLU A 13 -9.39 -44.07 38.87
C GLU A 13 -10.35 -42.99 39.40
N ILE A 14 -11.62 -43.34 39.52
CA ILE A 14 -12.74 -42.41 39.75
C ILE A 14 -13.11 -42.40 41.24
N VAL A 15 -13.41 -41.22 41.80
CA VAL A 15 -14.02 -41.10 43.13
C VAL A 15 -15.26 -40.20 43.06
N ASP A 16 -16.43 -40.82 43.13
CA ASP A 16 -17.72 -40.18 43.41
C ASP A 16 -18.06 -40.38 44.90
N VAL A 17 -18.21 -39.27 45.64
CA VAL A 17 -18.86 -39.24 46.97
C VAL A 17 -19.66 -37.95 47.12
N GLY A 18 -20.94 -38.00 46.76
CA GLY A 18 -21.87 -36.88 46.99
C GLY A 18 -22.35 -36.72 48.44
N ARG A 19 -23.12 -35.63 48.65
CA ARG A 19 -23.90 -35.26 49.88
C ARG A 19 -23.10 -34.84 51.12
N VAL A 20 -23.00 -33.51 51.32
CA VAL A 20 -23.81 -32.81 52.35
C VAL A 20 -24.22 -31.43 51.80
N PHE A 21 -25.52 -31.21 51.57
CA PHE A 21 -26.31 -30.10 52.14
C PHE A 21 -27.73 -30.11 51.54
N ASP A 22 -28.74 -30.14 52.40
CA ASP A 22 -30.16 -30.05 52.08
C ASP A 22 -30.72 -28.79 52.74
N ARG A 23 -31.26 -27.85 51.94
CA ARG A 23 -32.57 -27.18 52.14
C ARG A 23 -32.76 -25.92 51.28
N GLY A 24 -33.70 -26.03 50.34
CA GLY A 24 -34.70 -24.98 50.05
C GLY A 24 -34.23 -23.57 49.69
N SER A 25 -33.88 -23.34 48.43
CA SER A 25 -34.25 -22.11 47.71
C SER A 25 -34.23 -22.37 46.20
N THR A 26 -34.90 -21.49 45.43
CA THR A 26 -35.02 -21.60 43.97
C THR A 26 -33.67 -21.42 43.26
N LEU A 27 -33.47 -22.13 42.16
CA LEU A 27 -32.33 -21.97 41.25
C LEU A 27 -32.14 -20.50 40.85
N PRO A 28 -30.93 -19.92 41.02
CA PRO A 28 -30.59 -18.68 40.33
C PRO A 28 -30.42 -18.97 38.83
N SER A 29 -30.86 -18.04 37.99
CA SER A 29 -30.76 -18.12 36.53
C SER A 29 -29.31 -17.95 36.06
N THR A 30 -28.97 -18.61 34.94
CA THR A 30 -27.69 -18.45 34.23
C THR A 30 -27.63 -17.09 33.51
N GLU A 31 -27.38 -16.02 34.25
CA GLU A 31 -26.95 -14.73 33.70
C GLU A 31 -25.51 -14.45 34.13
N GLY A 32 -24.58 -14.73 33.21
CA GLY A 32 -23.13 -14.57 33.41
C GLY A 32 -22.38 -14.27 32.11
N VAL A 33 -23.10 -13.84 31.07
CA VAL A 33 -22.55 -13.37 29.79
C VAL A 33 -23.06 -11.94 29.59
N PRO A 34 -22.19 -10.95 29.31
CA PRO A 34 -22.64 -9.59 29.02
C PRO A 34 -23.40 -9.59 27.69
N LYS A 35 -24.70 -9.30 27.75
CA LYS A 35 -25.54 -9.16 26.54
C LYS A 35 -25.06 -7.94 25.74
N MET A 36 -24.74 -8.11 24.46
CA MET A 36 -24.38 -7.04 23.51
C MET A 36 -25.59 -6.14 23.12
N ASN A 37 -26.42 -5.77 24.10
CA ASN A 37 -27.61 -4.90 23.95
C ASN A 37 -27.43 -3.54 24.65
N ASN A 38 -26.19 -3.15 24.98
CA ASN A 38 -25.84 -1.88 25.62
C ASN A 38 -25.13 -0.91 24.65
N LEU A 39 -25.65 -0.79 23.43
CA LEU A 39 -25.66 0.51 22.76
C LEU A 39 -26.96 1.23 23.17
N PRO A 40 -26.95 2.56 23.38
CA PRO A 40 -28.08 3.27 23.98
C PRO A 40 -29.32 3.20 23.08
N LYS A 41 -30.47 2.86 23.68
CA LYS A 41 -31.77 2.99 23.00
C LYS A 41 -31.97 4.43 22.58
N ALA A 42 -32.17 4.68 21.29
CA ALA A 42 -32.48 6.00 20.77
C ALA A 42 -33.76 6.53 21.44
N SER A 43 -33.59 7.47 22.39
CA SER A 43 -34.66 7.93 23.28
C SER A 43 -34.63 9.46 23.41
N ASN A 44 -34.81 10.15 22.28
CA ASN A 44 -34.94 11.61 22.15
C ASN A 44 -33.78 12.47 22.72
N GLY A 45 -32.65 11.84 23.06
CA GLY A 45 -31.33 12.47 23.17
C GLY A 45 -30.44 11.97 22.03
N GLY A 46 -30.20 12.82 21.04
CA GLY A 46 -29.50 12.44 19.81
C GLY A 46 -27.98 12.40 19.95
N HIS A 47 -27.42 11.25 20.31
CA HIS A 47 -26.03 10.93 19.95
C HIS A 47 -25.98 10.43 18.51
N SER A 48 -26.14 11.40 17.60
CA SER A 48 -25.93 11.21 16.17
C SER A 48 -24.43 11.07 15.88
N LEU A 49 -24.07 10.22 14.92
CA LEU A 49 -22.74 10.29 14.30
C LEU A 49 -22.65 11.52 13.37
N ASP A 50 -23.79 12.03 12.90
CA ASP A 50 -23.91 13.37 12.31
C ASP A 50 -23.91 14.42 13.44
N GLY A 51 -22.75 14.69 14.03
CA GLY A 51 -22.63 15.47 15.27
C GLY A 51 -21.25 16.09 15.50
N SER A 52 -20.81 17.00 14.62
CA SER A 52 -19.48 17.62 14.62
C SER A 52 -19.27 18.68 15.72
N THR A 53 -19.39 18.29 17.00
CA THR A 53 -18.78 19.04 18.11
C THR A 53 -17.28 18.76 18.11
N LEU A 54 -16.49 19.74 17.68
CA LEU A 54 -15.03 19.68 17.71
C LEU A 54 -14.51 19.39 19.14
N PRO A 55 -13.40 18.61 19.28
CA PRO A 55 -12.77 18.35 20.57
C PRO A 55 -12.48 19.62 21.37
N LEU A 56 -12.74 19.58 22.67
CA LEU A 56 -12.48 20.72 23.57
C LEU A 56 -11.09 20.60 24.22
N MET A 57 -10.24 21.60 24.03
CA MET A 57 -9.00 21.72 24.80
C MET A 57 -9.36 22.10 26.25
N PRO A 58 -8.96 21.32 27.27
CA PRO A 58 -9.22 21.67 28.66
C PRO A 58 -8.35 22.87 29.08
N PRO A 59 -8.79 23.65 30.10
CA PRO A 59 -8.08 24.84 30.55
C PRO A 59 -6.67 24.51 31.07
N PRO A 60 -5.67 25.37 30.82
CA PRO A 60 -4.33 25.19 31.36
C PRO A 60 -4.36 25.34 32.89
N THR A 61 -3.69 24.42 33.57
CA THR A 61 -3.50 24.44 35.02
C THR A 61 -2.01 24.45 35.33
N GLU A 62 -1.61 25.01 36.47
CA GLU A 62 -0.20 25.00 36.86
C GLU A 62 0.31 23.55 37.03
N PRO A 63 1.52 23.22 36.54
CA PRO A 63 2.06 21.87 36.56
C PRO A 63 2.42 21.43 37.98
N ASP A 64 1.71 20.42 38.49
CA ASP A 64 2.08 19.69 39.70
C ASP A 64 3.21 18.70 39.39
N TYR A 65 4.43 19.19 39.55
CA TYR A 65 5.65 18.41 39.33
C TYR A 65 5.81 17.18 40.24
N SER A 66 4.96 16.98 41.26
CA SER A 66 4.97 15.73 42.05
C SER A 66 4.62 14.50 41.19
N TRP A 67 3.85 14.68 40.12
CA TRP A 67 3.46 13.60 39.21
C TRP A 67 4.62 12.99 38.42
N ILE A 68 5.73 13.72 38.19
CA ILE A 68 6.85 13.22 37.37
C ILE A 68 7.36 11.86 37.85
N GLY A 69 7.46 11.64 39.17
CA GLY A 69 7.92 10.38 39.74
C GLY A 69 7.00 9.21 39.39
N ALA A 70 5.69 9.40 39.51
CA ALA A 70 4.70 8.39 39.17
C ALA A 70 4.62 8.14 37.66
N LEU A 71 4.64 9.20 36.84
CA LEU A 71 4.57 9.07 35.37
C LEU A 71 5.83 8.42 34.78
N ARG A 72 7.03 8.73 35.30
CA ARG A 72 8.27 8.02 34.91
C ARG A 72 8.25 6.56 35.35
N THR A 73 7.70 6.25 36.52
CA THR A 73 7.55 4.86 36.98
C THR A 73 6.62 4.09 36.06
N PHE A 74 5.41 4.61 35.81
CA PHE A 74 4.46 4.01 34.87
C PHE A 74 5.08 3.81 33.47
N HIS A 75 5.74 4.84 32.91
CA HIS A 75 6.39 4.71 31.61
C HIS A 75 7.44 3.59 31.57
N LEU A 76 8.29 3.49 32.61
CA LEU A 76 9.42 2.57 32.62
C LEU A 76 9.10 1.13 33.07
N THR A 77 7.95 0.89 33.72
CA THR A 77 7.62 -0.42 34.31
C THR A 77 6.17 -0.88 34.14
N GLY A 78 5.30 -0.08 33.51
CA GLY A 78 3.85 -0.31 33.43
C GLY A 78 3.09 -0.15 34.76
N HIS A 79 3.78 0.00 35.89
CA HIS A 79 3.13 0.04 37.20
C HIS A 79 2.60 1.43 37.54
N ASP A 80 1.28 1.57 37.61
CA ASP A 80 0.63 2.76 38.14
C ASP A 80 0.56 2.74 39.68
N ALA A 81 1.53 3.39 40.32
CA ALA A 81 1.59 3.56 41.77
C ALA A 81 0.49 4.48 42.37
N GLN A 82 -0.42 5.00 41.55
CA GLN A 82 -1.57 5.84 41.95
C GLN A 82 -2.92 5.24 41.56
N ALA A 83 -2.97 4.01 41.01
CA ALA A 83 -4.22 3.38 40.60
C ALA A 83 -5.05 2.93 41.81
N ASP A 84 -6.15 3.63 42.08
CA ASP A 84 -7.21 3.14 42.95
C ASP A 84 -8.03 2.08 42.16
N ASP A 85 -8.02 0.83 42.63
CA ASP A 85 -8.42 -0.39 41.88
C ASP A 85 -9.94 -0.54 41.67
N SER A 86 -10.67 0.57 41.51
CA SER A 86 -12.13 0.62 41.62
C SER A 86 -12.87 1.55 40.65
N THR A 87 -12.18 2.41 39.88
CA THR A 87 -12.86 3.48 39.11
C THR A 87 -12.41 3.70 37.65
N THR A 88 -11.30 3.12 37.18
CA THR A 88 -10.83 3.33 35.81
C THR A 88 -11.56 2.47 34.78
N SER A 89 -12.14 3.11 33.76
CA SER A 89 -12.68 2.42 32.59
C SER A 89 -11.58 1.62 31.87
N ARG A 90 -11.78 0.31 31.79
CA ARG A 90 -10.89 -0.67 31.12
C ARG A 90 -11.26 -0.92 29.65
N GLY A 91 -12.19 -0.15 29.08
CA GLY A 91 -12.38 -0.10 27.63
C GLY A 91 -11.18 0.54 26.93
N PRO A 92 -11.01 0.32 25.61
CA PRO A 92 -9.96 0.97 24.83
C PRO A 92 -10.13 2.50 24.84
N LEU A 93 -9.06 3.21 24.53
CA LEU A 93 -9.07 4.66 24.41
C LEU A 93 -9.51 5.07 23.00
N ARG A 94 -9.92 6.33 22.84
CA ARG A 94 -10.26 6.94 21.56
C ARG A 94 -9.15 7.94 21.18
N PRO A 95 -8.16 7.56 20.34
CA PRO A 95 -7.16 8.50 19.81
C PRO A 95 -7.85 9.67 19.11
N VAL A 96 -7.32 10.88 19.28
CA VAL A 96 -7.98 12.10 18.77
C VAL A 96 -8.25 12.07 17.26
N ALA A 97 -7.38 11.42 16.48
CA ALA A 97 -7.50 11.34 15.02
C ALA A 97 -8.36 10.17 14.52
N ILE A 98 -8.92 9.31 15.38
CA ILE A 98 -9.73 8.17 14.90
C ILE A 98 -11.03 8.64 14.23
N ASP A 99 -11.56 9.79 14.66
CA ASP A 99 -12.75 10.41 14.08
C ASP A 99 -12.46 11.02 12.70
N LEU A 100 -11.21 11.46 12.46
CA LEU A 100 -10.75 11.79 11.11
C LEU A 100 -10.66 10.53 10.25
N LEU A 101 -10.08 9.43 10.72
CA LEU A 101 -10.06 8.16 9.95
C LEU A 101 -11.46 7.57 9.70
N ALA A 102 -12.46 7.96 10.49
CA ALA A 102 -13.86 7.59 10.28
C ALA A 102 -14.60 8.47 9.25
N THR A 103 -14.01 9.62 8.87
CA THR A 103 -14.59 10.60 7.92
C THR A 103 -13.72 10.83 6.67
N GLU A 104 -12.43 10.51 6.73
CA GLU A 104 -11.47 10.53 5.64
C GLU A 104 -11.64 9.31 4.72
N GLY A 105 -12.48 9.50 3.70
CA GLY A 105 -12.65 8.55 2.59
C GLY A 105 -13.71 7.47 2.84
N GLU A 106 -14.16 6.86 1.75
CA GLU A 106 -15.26 5.88 1.73
C GLU A 106 -14.81 4.48 2.23
N SER A 107 -13.85 4.41 3.16
CA SER A 107 -13.25 3.19 3.70
C SER A 107 -14.31 2.25 4.33
N TRP A 108 -15.34 2.82 4.95
CA TRP A 108 -16.49 2.11 5.49
C TRP A 108 -17.38 1.47 4.42
N ALA A 109 -17.36 1.99 3.20
CA ALA A 109 -18.20 1.57 2.09
C ALA A 109 -17.57 0.46 1.23
N GLN A 110 -16.27 0.21 1.37
CA GLN A 110 -15.52 -0.79 0.60
C GLN A 110 -15.92 -2.23 0.94
N PHE A 111 -16.65 -2.45 2.05
CA PHE A 111 -17.29 -3.71 2.41
C PHE A 111 -18.79 -3.53 2.72
N PRO A 112 -19.62 -4.58 2.58
CA PRO A 112 -19.28 -5.91 2.07
C PRO A 112 -18.91 -5.89 0.59
N LEU A 113 -18.11 -6.86 0.16
CA LEU A 113 -17.83 -7.07 -1.26
C LEU A 113 -19.00 -7.80 -1.91
N TYR A 114 -19.43 -7.33 -3.08
CA TYR A 114 -20.36 -8.00 -3.97
C TYR A 114 -19.59 -8.79 -5.04
N LEU A 115 -19.99 -10.05 -5.19
CA LEU A 115 -19.46 -11.00 -6.15
C LEU A 115 -20.57 -11.34 -7.15
N PRO A 116 -20.48 -10.88 -8.42
CA PRO A 116 -21.49 -11.17 -9.43
C PRO A 116 -21.51 -12.65 -9.82
N ALA A 117 -22.67 -13.12 -10.30
CA ALA A 117 -22.76 -14.44 -10.94
C ALA A 117 -22.09 -14.48 -12.34
N ALA A 118 -21.92 -13.31 -12.97
CA ALA A 118 -21.04 -13.14 -14.13
C ALA A 118 -19.57 -13.15 -13.69
N ARG A 119 -18.71 -13.81 -14.47
CA ARG A 119 -17.30 -14.05 -14.11
C ARG A 119 -16.31 -13.01 -14.65
N ASP A 120 -16.80 -11.96 -15.29
CA ASP A 120 -15.99 -10.86 -15.82
C ASP A 120 -15.33 -10.07 -14.69
N VAL A 121 -16.14 -9.50 -13.78
CA VAL A 121 -15.67 -8.87 -12.54
C VAL A 121 -15.38 -9.96 -11.49
N PHE A 122 -14.39 -9.74 -10.62
CA PHE A 122 -14.06 -10.68 -9.54
C PHE A 122 -14.86 -10.37 -8.26
N ALA A 123 -14.71 -9.15 -7.77
CA ALA A 123 -15.45 -8.57 -6.66
C ALA A 123 -15.42 -7.04 -6.80
N ARG A 124 -16.39 -6.34 -6.22
CA ARG A 124 -16.40 -4.88 -6.04
C ARG A 124 -17.15 -4.50 -4.76
N PRO A 125 -17.01 -3.28 -4.21
CA PRO A 125 -17.84 -2.83 -3.10
C PRO A 125 -19.34 -2.96 -3.41
N PHE A 126 -20.13 -3.49 -2.48
CA PHE A 126 -21.59 -3.52 -2.64
C PHE A 126 -22.20 -2.11 -2.61
N TYR A 127 -21.54 -1.15 -1.92
CA TYR A 127 -21.95 0.24 -1.92
C TYR A 127 -22.03 0.83 -3.33
N ASP A 128 -21.06 0.55 -4.20
CA ASP A 128 -21.12 1.03 -5.59
C ASP A 128 -22.36 0.50 -6.31
N VAL A 129 -22.66 -0.79 -6.15
CA VAL A 129 -23.80 -1.46 -6.81
C VAL A 129 -25.12 -0.86 -6.31
N LEU A 130 -25.22 -0.59 -5.02
CA LEU A 130 -26.34 0.12 -4.40
C LEU A 130 -26.44 1.55 -4.96
N MET A 131 -25.35 2.31 -5.00
CA MET A 131 -25.34 3.69 -5.48
C MET A 131 -25.58 3.82 -6.99
N GLU A 132 -25.10 2.88 -7.81
CA GLU A 132 -25.43 2.79 -9.24
C GLU A 132 -26.94 2.53 -9.43
N THR A 133 -27.51 1.61 -8.63
CA THR A 133 -28.94 1.29 -8.67
C THR A 133 -29.80 2.49 -8.24
N LEU A 134 -29.44 3.18 -7.15
CA LEU A 134 -30.14 4.37 -6.67
C LEU A 134 -29.96 5.59 -7.59
N LYS A 135 -28.83 5.71 -8.32
CA LYS A 135 -28.64 6.73 -9.37
C LYS A 135 -29.50 6.45 -10.61
N ALA A 136 -29.69 5.17 -10.97
CA ALA A 136 -30.57 4.77 -12.08
C ALA A 136 -32.07 4.92 -11.73
N HIS A 137 -32.42 4.76 -10.45
CA HIS A 137 -33.79 4.83 -9.95
C HIS A 137 -33.90 5.81 -8.76
N PRO A 138 -34.10 7.11 -9.03
CA PRO A 138 -34.11 8.15 -7.99
C PRO A 138 -35.10 7.87 -6.87
N THR A 139 -34.59 7.79 -5.65
CA THR A 139 -35.33 7.64 -4.39
C THR A 139 -35.20 8.91 -3.55
N THR A 140 -35.98 9.01 -2.48
CA THR A 140 -35.93 10.11 -1.51
C THR A 140 -35.46 9.64 -0.14
N ILE A 141 -36.13 8.65 0.45
CA ILE A 141 -35.84 8.20 1.82
C ILE A 141 -34.62 7.27 1.82
N LEU A 142 -34.51 6.38 0.84
CA LEU A 142 -33.35 5.49 0.71
C LEU A 142 -32.06 6.25 0.40
N TRP A 143 -32.08 7.20 -0.53
CA TRP A 143 -30.90 8.00 -0.90
C TRP A 143 -30.24 8.66 0.31
N ASP A 144 -31.00 9.48 1.05
CA ASP A 144 -30.55 10.21 2.24
C ASP A 144 -30.14 9.28 3.40
N SER A 145 -30.56 8.01 3.36
CA SER A 145 -30.33 7.01 4.42
C SER A 145 -29.37 5.88 4.02
N THR A 146 -28.69 5.98 2.88
CA THR A 146 -27.91 4.87 2.29
C THR A 146 -26.88 4.27 3.25
N ALA A 147 -26.18 5.10 4.03
CA ALA A 147 -25.22 4.62 5.03
C ALA A 147 -25.87 3.76 6.12
N ARG A 148 -27.10 4.10 6.57
CA ARG A 148 -27.85 3.31 7.56
C ARG A 148 -28.30 1.96 6.98
N PHE A 149 -28.71 1.94 5.70
CA PHE A 149 -29.04 0.72 4.99
C PHE A 149 -27.82 -0.21 4.89
N MET A 150 -26.66 0.34 4.52
CA MET A 150 -25.38 -0.38 4.49
C MET A 150 -24.98 -0.97 5.86
N TRP A 151 -25.17 -0.22 6.95
CA TRP A 151 -24.94 -0.76 8.31
C TRP A 151 -25.83 -1.97 8.64
N GLY A 152 -27.08 -1.99 8.15
CA GLY A 152 -27.93 -3.17 8.21
C GLY A 152 -27.29 -4.37 7.48
N VAL A 153 -26.83 -4.18 6.24
CA VAL A 153 -26.16 -5.24 5.45
C VAL A 153 -24.89 -5.74 6.12
N VAL A 154 -24.08 -4.83 6.70
CA VAL A 154 -22.85 -5.18 7.45
C VAL A 154 -23.20 -6.01 8.70
N ARG A 155 -24.26 -5.65 9.43
CA ARG A 155 -24.72 -6.36 10.64
C ARG A 155 -25.10 -7.81 10.35
N GLU A 156 -25.90 -8.06 9.31
CA GLU A 156 -26.31 -9.44 8.95
C GLU A 156 -25.13 -10.28 8.39
N LEU A 157 -24.01 -9.65 8.01
CA LEU A 157 -22.82 -10.32 7.46
C LEU A 157 -21.67 -10.47 8.47
N ALA A 158 -21.76 -9.90 9.67
CA ALA A 158 -20.66 -9.92 10.65
C ALA A 158 -20.22 -11.35 11.01
N GLU A 159 -21.18 -12.21 11.40
CA GLU A 159 -20.94 -13.61 11.76
C GLU A 159 -20.99 -14.59 10.56
N ALA A 160 -20.99 -14.09 9.32
CA ALA A 160 -21.19 -14.91 8.13
C ALA A 160 -19.99 -15.83 7.83
N LYS A 161 -20.18 -17.15 8.03
CA LYS A 161 -19.20 -18.22 7.77
C LYS A 161 -19.02 -18.62 6.30
N GLY A 162 -19.17 -17.67 5.37
CA GLY A 162 -19.12 -17.97 3.93
C GLY A 162 -19.70 -16.86 3.05
N LEU A 163 -19.83 -17.16 1.76
CA LEU A 163 -20.51 -16.32 0.78
C LEU A 163 -22.03 -16.42 0.94
N VAL A 164 -22.69 -15.31 1.27
CA VAL A 164 -24.15 -15.28 1.48
C VAL A 164 -24.84 -14.79 0.21
N ALA A 165 -25.97 -15.36 -0.19
CA ALA A 165 -26.70 -14.89 -1.36
C ALA A 165 -27.29 -13.49 -1.11
N LEU A 166 -27.17 -12.58 -2.09
CA LEU A 166 -27.64 -11.19 -1.93
C LEU A 166 -29.11 -11.12 -1.50
N SER A 167 -29.98 -11.93 -2.12
CA SER A 167 -31.41 -12.03 -1.76
C SER A 167 -31.65 -12.40 -0.30
N THR A 168 -30.87 -13.32 0.27
CA THR A 168 -31.01 -13.76 1.67
C THR A 168 -30.54 -12.72 2.70
N VAL A 169 -29.76 -11.71 2.29
CA VAL A 169 -29.38 -10.57 3.14
C VAL A 169 -30.39 -9.43 3.00
N LEU A 170 -30.90 -9.16 1.80
CA LEU A 170 -31.80 -8.04 1.57
C LEU A 170 -33.13 -8.17 2.33
N GLU A 171 -33.75 -9.36 2.38
CA GLU A 171 -35.05 -9.55 3.06
C GLU A 171 -35.04 -9.13 4.55
N PRO A 172 -34.14 -9.63 5.43
CA PRO A 172 -34.07 -9.18 6.82
C PRO A 172 -33.63 -7.71 6.96
N VAL A 173 -32.69 -7.23 6.13
CA VAL A 173 -32.24 -5.83 6.18
C VAL A 173 -33.39 -4.87 5.86
N MET A 174 -34.11 -5.09 4.77
CA MET A 174 -35.24 -4.24 4.37
C MET A 174 -36.36 -4.24 5.43
N SER A 175 -36.59 -5.37 6.09
CA SER A 175 -37.57 -5.51 7.19
C SER A 175 -37.15 -4.73 8.45
N SER A 176 -35.88 -4.88 8.89
CA SER A 176 -35.30 -4.13 10.01
C SER A 176 -35.33 -2.62 9.73
N PHE A 177 -34.79 -2.23 8.57
CA PHE A 177 -34.66 -0.84 8.15
C PHE A 177 -36.02 -0.13 8.09
N ALA A 178 -37.07 -0.77 7.55
CA ALA A 178 -38.41 -0.19 7.53
C ALA A 178 -39.03 0.02 8.93
N ALA A 179 -38.58 -0.73 9.94
CA ALA A 179 -39.04 -0.61 11.33
C ALA A 179 -38.25 0.42 12.16
N GLU A 180 -37.09 0.88 11.66
CA GLU A 180 -36.19 1.81 12.35
C GLU A 180 -36.59 3.29 12.20
N PHE A 181 -37.58 3.62 11.35
CA PHE A 181 -38.04 5.00 11.13
C PHE A 181 -39.43 5.28 11.71
N GLU A 182 -39.55 6.33 12.52
CA GLU A 182 -40.84 6.90 12.99
C GLU A 182 -41.54 7.73 11.88
N LEU A 183 -41.78 7.12 10.71
CA LEU A 183 -42.41 7.78 9.56
C LEU A 183 -43.94 7.84 9.67
N SER A 184 -44.52 8.88 9.07
CA SER A 184 -45.98 8.94 8.85
C SER A 184 -46.45 7.82 7.91
N ALA A 185 -47.74 7.48 7.95
CA ALA A 185 -48.30 6.44 7.07
C ALA A 185 -48.09 6.70 5.55
N ALA A 186 -47.92 7.97 5.15
CA ALA A 186 -47.52 8.31 3.78
C ALA A 186 -46.03 8.05 3.54
N GLY A 187 -45.16 8.42 4.48
CA GLY A 187 -43.72 8.17 4.43
C GLY A 187 -43.37 6.67 4.45
N LEU A 188 -44.03 5.88 5.29
CA LEU A 188 -43.89 4.41 5.31
C LEU A 188 -44.27 3.80 3.96
N LYS A 189 -45.35 4.27 3.33
CA LYS A 189 -45.76 3.79 2.00
C LYS A 189 -44.75 4.18 0.92
N THR A 190 -44.16 5.38 0.99
CA THR A 190 -43.07 5.80 0.08
C THR A 190 -41.86 4.90 0.28
N LEU A 191 -41.40 4.70 1.52
CA LEU A 191 -40.26 3.84 1.83
C LEU A 191 -40.48 2.39 1.38
N GLN A 192 -41.69 1.83 1.58
CA GLN A 192 -42.04 0.50 1.07
C GLN A 192 -41.94 0.41 -0.45
N ALA A 193 -42.43 1.41 -1.19
CA ALA A 193 -42.31 1.44 -2.65
C ALA A 193 -40.85 1.63 -3.13
N GLU A 194 -40.04 2.41 -2.41
CA GLU A 194 -38.60 2.55 -2.68
C GLU A 194 -37.82 1.24 -2.41
N LEU A 195 -38.18 0.50 -1.35
CA LEU A 195 -37.60 -0.81 -1.01
C LEU A 195 -38.02 -1.91 -2.02
N GLU A 196 -39.31 -1.96 -2.40
CA GLU A 196 -39.82 -2.87 -3.45
C GLU A 196 -39.13 -2.60 -4.80
N MET A 197 -38.93 -1.32 -5.15
CA MET A 197 -38.15 -0.92 -6.32
C MET A 197 -36.70 -1.40 -6.21
N LEU A 198 -36.02 -1.15 -5.09
CA LEU A 198 -34.63 -1.54 -4.89
C LEU A 198 -34.44 -3.07 -4.99
N ALA A 199 -35.37 -3.85 -4.41
CA ALA A 199 -35.37 -5.31 -4.50
C ALA A 199 -35.57 -5.82 -5.93
N GLY A 200 -36.33 -5.09 -6.77
CA GLY A 200 -36.54 -5.41 -8.18
C GLY A 200 -35.44 -4.93 -9.13
N ALA A 201 -34.65 -3.92 -8.72
CA ALA A 201 -33.59 -3.31 -9.52
C ALA A 201 -32.18 -3.85 -9.22
N LEU A 202 -31.93 -4.32 -7.99
CA LEU A 202 -30.66 -4.98 -7.62
C LEU A 202 -30.50 -6.32 -8.37
N PRO A 203 -29.25 -6.78 -8.63
CA PRO A 203 -29.00 -8.05 -9.30
C PRO A 203 -29.63 -9.25 -8.56
N SER A 204 -30.53 -9.97 -9.23
CA SER A 204 -31.18 -11.16 -8.68
C SER A 204 -30.27 -12.38 -8.50
N THR A 205 -29.00 -12.29 -8.92
CA THR A 205 -27.97 -13.33 -8.79
C THR A 205 -26.64 -12.70 -8.41
N GLY A 206 -25.95 -13.30 -7.45
CA GLY A 206 -24.71 -12.78 -6.86
C GLY A 206 -24.66 -13.04 -5.36
N GLN A 207 -23.47 -12.90 -4.79
CA GLN A 207 -23.20 -13.15 -3.37
C GLN A 207 -22.54 -11.94 -2.71
N LEU A 208 -22.70 -11.83 -1.40
CA LEU A 208 -22.01 -10.87 -0.55
C LEU A 208 -20.96 -11.59 0.31
N LEU A 209 -19.85 -10.89 0.56
CA LEU A 209 -18.79 -11.29 1.47
C LEU A 209 -18.59 -10.18 2.52
N GLY A 210 -18.80 -10.52 3.79
CA GLY A 210 -18.56 -9.64 4.93
C GLY A 210 -17.07 -9.34 5.16
N LEU A 211 -16.80 -8.49 6.15
CA LEU A 211 -15.46 -8.18 6.65
C LEU A 211 -15.28 -8.85 8.02
N ASN A 212 -14.75 -10.07 8.03
CA ASN A 212 -14.50 -10.88 9.23
C ASN A 212 -13.27 -11.79 9.04
N GLU A 213 -12.99 -12.68 9.99
CA GLU A 213 -11.85 -13.60 9.90
C GLU A 213 -11.91 -14.61 8.73
N HIS A 214 -13.10 -14.88 8.18
CA HIS A 214 -13.28 -15.83 7.07
C HIS A 214 -13.05 -15.20 5.69
N THR A 215 -13.13 -13.87 5.58
CA THR A 215 -12.97 -13.11 4.33
C THR A 215 -11.68 -13.48 3.58
N LEU A 216 -10.57 -13.62 4.31
CA LEU A 216 -9.24 -13.87 3.74
C LEU A 216 -9.12 -15.23 3.00
N PRO A 217 -9.38 -16.39 3.63
CA PRO A 217 -9.34 -17.67 2.92
C PRO A 217 -10.40 -17.78 1.81
N ILE A 218 -11.57 -17.14 1.96
CA ILE A 218 -12.59 -17.09 0.90
C ILE A 218 -12.04 -16.37 -0.34
N LEU A 219 -11.49 -15.17 -0.20
CA LEU A 219 -10.93 -14.40 -1.32
C LEU A 219 -9.79 -15.14 -2.02
N HIS A 220 -8.88 -15.77 -1.26
CA HIS A 220 -7.78 -16.55 -1.84
C HIS A 220 -8.29 -17.75 -2.65
N VAL A 221 -9.24 -18.53 -2.11
CA VAL A 221 -9.78 -19.69 -2.82
C VAL A 221 -10.48 -19.27 -4.10
N LEU A 222 -11.27 -18.19 -4.09
CA LEU A 222 -11.92 -17.67 -5.29
C LEU A 222 -10.90 -17.22 -6.35
N ALA A 223 -9.83 -16.53 -5.94
CA ALA A 223 -8.76 -16.09 -6.84
C ALA A 223 -8.08 -17.29 -7.52
N VAL A 224 -7.74 -18.33 -6.75
CA VAL A 224 -7.15 -19.58 -7.28
C VAL A 224 -8.09 -20.31 -8.22
N ARG A 225 -9.38 -20.44 -7.88
CA ARG A 225 -10.36 -21.13 -8.73
C ARG A 225 -10.52 -20.43 -10.09
N ARG A 226 -10.55 -19.09 -10.09
CA ARG A 226 -10.54 -18.27 -11.31
C ARG A 226 -9.27 -18.47 -12.14
N ALA A 227 -8.10 -18.50 -11.51
CA ALA A 227 -6.84 -18.75 -12.20
C ALA A 227 -6.80 -20.17 -12.80
N ARG A 228 -7.10 -21.21 -12.02
CA ARG A 228 -7.03 -22.63 -12.44
C ARG A 228 -7.98 -22.94 -13.60
N GLU A 229 -9.23 -22.47 -13.55
CA GLU A 229 -10.22 -22.73 -14.62
C GLU A 229 -9.73 -22.24 -16.00
N SER A 230 -9.02 -21.11 -16.03
CA SER A 230 -8.45 -20.56 -17.28
C SER A 230 -7.37 -21.45 -17.91
N ARG A 231 -6.63 -22.23 -17.10
CA ARG A 231 -5.49 -23.06 -17.53
C ARG A 231 -5.88 -24.52 -17.81
N VAL A 232 -6.88 -25.05 -17.11
CA VAL A 232 -7.36 -26.44 -17.32
C VAL A 232 -8.08 -26.60 -18.67
N LEU A 233 -8.82 -25.60 -19.13
CA LEU A 233 -9.62 -25.70 -20.37
C LEU A 233 -8.77 -25.94 -21.64
N PRO A 234 -7.67 -25.19 -21.93
CA PRO A 234 -6.79 -25.47 -23.06
C PRO A 234 -6.14 -26.85 -23.01
N VAL A 235 -5.69 -27.30 -21.83
CA VAL A 235 -5.01 -28.60 -21.68
C VAL A 235 -5.99 -29.76 -21.83
N ARG A 236 -7.21 -29.64 -21.30
CA ARG A 236 -8.30 -30.60 -21.58
C ARG A 236 -8.54 -30.74 -23.08
N ALA A 237 -8.53 -29.63 -23.83
CA ALA A 237 -8.67 -29.67 -25.30
C ALA A 237 -7.46 -30.35 -25.99
N LYS A 238 -6.21 -30.03 -25.62
CA LYS A 238 -5.02 -30.69 -26.18
C LYS A 238 -5.04 -32.20 -25.92
N VAL A 239 -5.29 -32.62 -24.68
CA VAL A 239 -5.31 -34.05 -24.32
C VAL A 239 -6.45 -34.79 -25.04
N THR A 240 -7.64 -34.19 -25.14
CA THR A 240 -8.75 -34.76 -25.93
C THR A 240 -8.37 -34.94 -27.41
N HIS A 241 -7.66 -33.97 -28.00
CA HIS A 241 -7.17 -34.07 -29.37
C HIS A 241 -6.13 -35.20 -29.54
N LEU A 242 -5.18 -35.33 -28.61
CA LEU A 242 -4.17 -36.39 -28.64
C LEU A 242 -4.78 -37.78 -28.50
N ILE A 243 -5.74 -37.98 -27.60
CA ILE A 243 -6.47 -39.25 -27.46
C ILE A 243 -7.16 -39.62 -28.79
N ALA A 244 -7.81 -38.66 -29.45
CA ALA A 244 -8.43 -38.89 -30.75
C ALA A 244 -7.39 -39.27 -31.83
N ARG A 245 -6.25 -38.56 -31.89
CA ARG A 245 -5.17 -38.82 -32.85
C ARG A 245 -4.48 -40.18 -32.65
N LEU A 246 -4.21 -40.56 -31.40
CA LEU A 246 -3.72 -41.91 -31.05
C LEU A 246 -4.77 -42.98 -31.37
N GLY A 247 -6.05 -42.68 -31.15
CA GLY A 247 -7.17 -43.54 -31.54
C GLY A 247 -7.26 -43.75 -33.05
N ASP A 248 -7.05 -42.72 -33.86
CA ASP A 248 -7.02 -42.81 -35.33
C ASP A 248 -5.79 -43.59 -35.82
N LEU A 249 -4.62 -43.38 -35.21
CA LEU A 249 -3.41 -44.14 -35.53
C LEU A 249 -3.57 -45.65 -35.24
N LEU A 250 -4.27 -46.01 -34.16
CA LEU A 250 -4.65 -47.40 -33.89
C LEU A 250 -5.71 -47.94 -34.87
N ARG A 251 -6.73 -47.16 -35.22
CA ARG A 251 -7.74 -47.56 -36.24
C ARG A 251 -7.11 -47.84 -37.61
N VAL A 252 -6.10 -47.05 -37.98
CA VAL A 252 -5.33 -47.22 -39.23
C VAL A 252 -4.51 -48.51 -39.18
N ASP A 253 -3.83 -48.78 -38.06
CA ASP A 253 -3.11 -50.05 -37.85
C ASP A 253 -4.05 -51.26 -37.86
N ASP A 254 -5.19 -51.20 -37.17
CA ASP A 254 -6.18 -52.29 -37.14
C ASP A 254 -6.74 -52.62 -38.54
N ALA A 255 -6.96 -51.59 -39.36
CA ALA A 255 -7.41 -51.74 -40.75
C ALA A 255 -6.34 -52.35 -41.67
N TYR A 256 -5.06 -52.05 -41.44
CA TYR A 256 -3.94 -52.57 -42.22
C TYR A 256 -3.33 -53.87 -41.66
N GLY A 257 -3.68 -54.23 -40.43
CA GLY A 257 -3.25 -55.43 -39.73
C GLY A 257 -3.90 -56.74 -40.23
N PRO A 258 -3.56 -57.89 -39.62
CA PRO A 258 -3.94 -59.21 -40.11
C PRO A 258 -5.46 -59.49 -40.05
N GLU A 259 -6.19 -58.85 -39.13
CA GLU A 259 -7.65 -59.01 -39.03
C GLU A 259 -8.39 -58.10 -40.02
N GLY A 260 -8.00 -56.82 -40.13
CA GLY A 260 -8.58 -55.87 -41.10
C GLY A 260 -8.31 -56.25 -42.56
N THR A 261 -7.14 -56.84 -42.85
CA THR A 261 -6.81 -57.37 -44.19
C THR A 261 -7.28 -58.81 -44.42
N SER A 262 -8.05 -59.42 -43.51
CA SER A 262 -8.62 -60.75 -43.69
C SER A 262 -9.63 -60.80 -44.83
N ALA A 263 -9.75 -61.95 -45.51
CA ALA A 263 -10.74 -62.14 -46.59
C ALA A 263 -12.19 -61.86 -46.14
N SER A 264 -12.50 -62.13 -44.88
CA SER A 264 -13.77 -61.81 -44.23
C SER A 264 -14.01 -60.30 -44.07
N ALA A 265 -13.01 -59.55 -43.56
CA ALA A 265 -13.12 -58.11 -43.36
C ALA A 265 -13.14 -57.34 -44.70
N LEU A 266 -12.34 -57.77 -45.67
CA LEU A 266 -12.41 -57.24 -47.03
C LEU A 266 -13.77 -57.51 -47.67
N SER A 267 -14.36 -58.69 -47.47
CA SER A 267 -15.68 -59.04 -48.01
C SER A 267 -16.84 -58.28 -47.35
N SER A 268 -16.71 -57.85 -46.08
CA SER A 268 -17.72 -57.01 -45.43
C SER A 268 -17.56 -55.53 -45.80
N SER A 269 -16.31 -55.05 -45.91
CA SER A 269 -15.99 -53.67 -46.31
C SER A 269 -16.38 -53.35 -47.77
N LEU A 270 -16.12 -54.27 -48.70
CA LEU A 270 -16.42 -54.08 -50.13
C LEU A 270 -17.91 -54.23 -50.47
N GLY A 271 -18.71 -54.82 -49.57
CA GLY A 271 -20.14 -55.05 -49.77
C GLY A 271 -20.49 -56.16 -50.78
N SER A 272 -21.75 -56.61 -50.75
CA SER A 272 -22.21 -57.79 -51.50
C SER A 272 -22.14 -57.64 -53.03
N ALA A 273 -22.15 -56.42 -53.56
CA ALA A 273 -22.06 -56.16 -55.00
C ALA A 273 -20.64 -56.32 -55.57
N ALA A 274 -19.59 -56.10 -54.76
CA ALA A 274 -18.21 -56.13 -55.22
C ALA A 274 -17.63 -57.55 -55.39
N GLY A 275 -18.17 -58.53 -54.66
CA GLY A 275 -17.75 -59.94 -54.73
C GLY A 275 -17.96 -60.62 -56.09
N ALA A 276 -18.66 -59.97 -57.02
CA ALA A 276 -18.76 -60.42 -58.42
C ALA A 276 -17.52 -60.04 -59.27
N PHE A 277 -16.71 -59.07 -58.83
CA PHE A 277 -15.56 -58.54 -59.57
C PHE A 277 -14.21 -58.80 -58.88
N PHE A 278 -14.22 -59.05 -57.58
CA PHE A 278 -13.01 -59.22 -56.76
C PHE A 278 -13.07 -60.49 -55.91
N ASP A 279 -11.93 -61.19 -55.82
CA ASP A 279 -11.72 -62.35 -54.94
C ASP A 279 -11.10 -61.87 -53.62
N PRO A 280 -11.83 -61.90 -52.47
CA PRO A 280 -11.31 -61.38 -51.20
C PRO A 280 -10.11 -62.16 -50.66
N SER A 281 -9.95 -63.42 -51.02
CA SER A 281 -8.82 -64.26 -50.57
C SER A 281 -7.54 -63.91 -51.33
N LYS A 282 -7.63 -63.66 -52.64
CA LYS A 282 -6.51 -63.17 -53.46
C LYS A 282 -6.14 -61.72 -53.15
N LEU A 283 -7.14 -60.88 -52.84
CA LEU A 283 -6.88 -59.53 -52.32
C LEU A 283 -6.19 -59.60 -50.95
N SER A 284 -6.74 -60.34 -49.98
CA SER A 284 -6.15 -60.50 -48.63
C SER A 284 -4.66 -60.89 -48.68
N THR A 285 -4.31 -61.89 -49.49
CA THR A 285 -2.92 -62.35 -49.66
C THR A 285 -2.01 -61.37 -50.40
N SER A 286 -2.54 -60.55 -51.32
CA SER A 286 -1.78 -59.50 -52.00
C SER A 286 -1.55 -58.29 -51.07
N ILE A 287 -2.63 -57.82 -50.44
CA ILE A 287 -2.70 -56.63 -49.57
C ILE A 287 -1.84 -56.83 -48.32
N SER A 288 -1.94 -57.98 -47.64
CA SER A 288 -1.13 -58.30 -46.45
C SER A 288 0.36 -58.50 -46.75
N SER A 289 0.78 -58.57 -48.01
CA SER A 289 2.20 -58.54 -48.40
C SER A 289 2.77 -57.12 -48.49
N GLN A 290 1.95 -56.15 -48.90
CA GLN A 290 2.35 -54.74 -49.05
C GLN A 290 2.18 -53.96 -47.74
N ASN A 291 1.09 -54.20 -47.01
CA ASN A 291 0.73 -53.41 -45.82
C ASN A 291 1.57 -53.67 -44.57
N ARG A 292 2.52 -54.63 -44.63
CA ARG A 292 3.58 -54.77 -43.60
C ARG A 292 4.49 -53.54 -43.48
N ILE A 293 4.42 -52.62 -44.45
CA ILE A 293 5.10 -51.32 -44.43
C ILE A 293 4.30 -50.25 -43.65
N HIS A 294 3.01 -50.49 -43.39
CA HIS A 294 2.07 -49.52 -42.80
C HIS A 294 1.47 -49.93 -41.44
N SER A 295 1.59 -51.20 -41.03
CA SER A 295 1.24 -51.63 -39.66
C SER A 295 2.36 -51.26 -38.67
N LEU A 296 1.97 -50.98 -37.43
CA LEU A 296 2.86 -50.59 -36.35
C LEU A 296 3.69 -51.79 -35.86
N ASP A 297 4.94 -51.53 -35.48
CA ASP A 297 5.71 -52.50 -34.70
C ASP A 297 5.00 -52.81 -33.36
N PRO A 298 4.99 -54.07 -32.86
CA PRO A 298 4.33 -54.43 -31.61
C PRO A 298 4.73 -53.57 -30.39
N GLU A 299 6.00 -53.15 -30.28
CA GLU A 299 6.45 -52.27 -29.19
C GLU A 299 5.84 -50.88 -29.33
N ARG A 300 5.80 -50.33 -30.56
CA ARG A 300 5.16 -49.03 -30.84
C ARG A 300 3.66 -49.10 -30.58
N ARG A 301 2.98 -50.15 -31.02
CA ARG A 301 1.54 -50.36 -30.78
C ARG A 301 1.24 -50.44 -29.28
N ALA A 302 2.08 -51.12 -28.50
CA ALA A 302 1.96 -51.19 -27.04
C ALA A 302 2.17 -49.80 -26.38
N ARG A 303 3.20 -49.03 -26.79
CA ARG A 303 3.40 -47.65 -26.30
C ARG A 303 2.21 -46.75 -26.59
N VAL A 304 1.67 -46.78 -27.81
CA VAL A 304 0.52 -45.95 -28.23
C VAL A 304 -0.72 -46.28 -27.39
N ILE A 305 -1.03 -47.57 -27.18
CA ILE A 305 -2.15 -48.00 -26.34
C ILE A 305 -1.98 -47.54 -24.90
N HIS A 306 -0.81 -47.79 -24.29
CA HIS A 306 -0.54 -47.39 -22.90
C HIS A 306 -0.62 -45.86 -22.73
N THR A 307 0.00 -45.10 -23.64
CA THR A 307 -0.03 -43.63 -23.65
C THR A 307 -1.46 -43.12 -23.73
N ARG A 308 -2.28 -43.67 -24.63
CA ARG A 308 -3.70 -43.30 -24.74
C ARG A 308 -4.48 -43.59 -23.47
N MET A 309 -4.30 -44.77 -22.86
CA MET A 309 -4.98 -45.13 -21.60
C MET A 309 -4.62 -44.19 -20.44
N THR A 310 -3.35 -43.79 -20.31
CA THR A 310 -2.92 -42.82 -19.29
C THR A 310 -3.57 -41.44 -19.51
N LEU A 311 -3.68 -41.00 -20.76
CA LEU A 311 -4.35 -39.74 -21.10
C LEU A 311 -5.88 -39.80 -20.89
N GLU A 312 -6.52 -40.92 -21.21
CA GLU A 312 -7.95 -41.14 -20.97
C GLU A 312 -8.25 -41.11 -19.46
N SER A 313 -7.48 -41.84 -18.65
CA SER A 313 -7.62 -41.84 -17.18
C SER A 313 -7.38 -40.45 -16.56
N PHE A 314 -6.46 -39.65 -17.11
CA PHE A 314 -6.26 -38.26 -16.68
C PHE A 314 -7.47 -37.36 -16.97
N LEU A 315 -8.14 -37.51 -18.12
CA LEU A 315 -9.35 -36.74 -18.43
C LEU A 315 -10.53 -37.09 -17.52
N GLU A 316 -10.60 -38.34 -17.04
CA GLU A 316 -11.60 -38.78 -16.07
C GLU A 316 -11.31 -38.16 -14.68
N GLY A 317 -10.10 -38.37 -14.14
CA GLY A 317 -9.69 -37.86 -12.82
C GLY A 317 -9.62 -36.33 -12.71
N LEU A 318 -9.43 -35.61 -13.82
CA LEU A 318 -9.39 -34.14 -13.88
C LEU A 318 -10.61 -33.44 -13.28
N SER A 319 -11.75 -34.14 -13.18
CA SER A 319 -13.01 -33.60 -12.62
C SER A 319 -13.24 -33.97 -11.14
N GLU A 320 -12.42 -34.88 -10.59
CA GLU A 320 -12.49 -35.32 -9.17
C GLU A 320 -11.45 -34.59 -8.30
N ASP A 321 -10.38 -34.09 -8.91
CA ASP A 321 -9.32 -33.34 -8.24
C ASP A 321 -9.81 -31.95 -7.75
N PRO A 322 -9.65 -31.63 -6.44
CA PRO A 322 -10.02 -30.32 -5.92
C PRO A 322 -9.19 -29.20 -6.57
N ASP A 323 -9.74 -27.99 -6.59
CA ASP A 323 -9.03 -26.80 -7.06
C ASP A 323 -7.91 -26.39 -6.08
N VAL A 324 -8.15 -26.58 -4.78
CA VAL A 324 -7.25 -26.15 -3.70
C VAL A 324 -7.14 -27.24 -2.62
N PHE A 325 -5.92 -27.53 -2.19
CA PHE A 325 -5.63 -28.15 -0.90
C PHE A 325 -5.29 -27.05 0.10
N LEU A 326 -6.16 -26.86 1.10
CA LEU A 326 -5.97 -25.82 2.13
C LEU A 326 -5.62 -26.51 3.45
N LEU A 327 -4.34 -26.49 3.78
CA LEU A 327 -3.78 -27.05 5.02
C LEU A 327 -3.83 -25.99 6.13
N HIS A 328 -4.15 -26.36 7.36
CA HIS A 328 -4.18 -25.41 8.49
C HIS A 328 -3.75 -26.06 9.81
N ASP A 329 -3.18 -25.27 10.72
CA ASP A 329 -2.72 -25.71 12.05
C ASP A 329 -3.83 -25.72 13.12
N GLY A 330 -5.04 -25.29 12.75
CA GLY A 330 -6.14 -24.99 13.66
C GLY A 330 -6.58 -23.52 13.61
N SER A 331 -5.80 -22.61 13.01
CA SER A 331 -6.14 -21.18 12.86
C SER A 331 -7.38 -20.88 11.99
N LEU A 332 -8.08 -21.89 11.47
CA LEU A 332 -9.26 -21.76 10.60
C LEU A 332 -10.48 -22.35 11.32
N ALA A 333 -11.47 -21.52 11.59
CA ALA A 333 -12.59 -21.87 12.44
C ALA A 333 -13.50 -22.96 11.85
N GLU A 334 -14.13 -23.74 12.74
CA GLU A 334 -15.01 -24.84 12.36
C GLU A 334 -16.25 -24.36 11.58
N GLY A 335 -16.58 -25.09 10.52
CA GLY A 335 -17.78 -24.90 9.71
C GLY A 335 -17.61 -24.07 8.42
N LEU A 336 -16.40 -23.59 8.09
CA LEU A 336 -16.14 -22.88 6.83
C LEU A 336 -16.31 -23.84 5.63
N ALA A 337 -17.40 -23.69 4.87
CA ALA A 337 -17.68 -24.50 3.69
C ALA A 337 -17.21 -23.79 2.40
N LEU A 338 -16.29 -24.42 1.65
CA LEU A 338 -15.73 -23.87 0.41
C LEU A 338 -15.79 -24.91 -0.72
N ASP A 339 -16.54 -24.59 -1.78
CA ASP A 339 -16.63 -25.44 -2.97
C ASP A 339 -15.27 -25.62 -3.65
N GLY A 340 -14.94 -26.86 -4.01
CA GLY A 340 -13.69 -27.21 -4.69
C GLY A 340 -12.45 -27.29 -3.80
N VAL A 341 -12.59 -27.20 -2.47
CA VAL A 341 -11.46 -27.21 -1.52
C VAL A 341 -11.36 -28.51 -0.74
N SER A 342 -10.17 -29.10 -0.65
CA SER A 342 -9.83 -30.13 0.33
C SER A 342 -9.18 -29.47 1.55
N LEU A 343 -10.00 -29.18 2.57
CA LEU A 343 -9.54 -28.74 3.89
C LEU A 343 -8.79 -29.88 4.60
N ARG A 344 -7.64 -29.59 5.21
CA ARG A 344 -6.83 -30.57 5.95
C ARG A 344 -6.17 -29.93 7.17
N GLN A 345 -6.49 -30.39 8.38
CA GLN A 345 -5.75 -29.97 9.57
C GLN A 345 -4.42 -30.74 9.69
N ALA A 346 -3.32 -30.05 9.98
CA ALA A 346 -1.98 -30.64 10.15
C ALA A 346 -1.12 -29.82 11.13
N GLU A 347 -0.42 -30.48 12.05
CA GLU A 347 0.41 -29.84 13.08
C GLU A 347 1.63 -29.09 12.48
N ASP A 348 2.27 -29.68 11.46
CA ASP A 348 3.21 -28.98 10.56
C ASP A 348 2.63 -28.96 9.14
N GLY A 349 1.74 -27.99 8.90
CA GLY A 349 1.13 -27.77 7.58
C GLY A 349 2.14 -27.46 6.47
N LEU A 350 3.32 -26.91 6.81
CA LEU A 350 4.36 -26.55 5.82
C LEU A 350 5.14 -27.79 5.35
N THR A 351 5.53 -28.69 6.24
CA THR A 351 6.11 -29.99 5.84
C THR A 351 5.07 -30.84 5.11
N ALA A 352 3.82 -30.90 5.59
CA ALA A 352 2.74 -31.63 4.92
C ALA A 352 2.43 -31.10 3.51
N ALA A 353 2.52 -29.79 3.27
CA ALA A 353 2.37 -29.19 1.94
C ALA A 353 3.53 -29.56 0.99
N LEU A 354 4.77 -29.62 1.50
CA LEU A 354 5.94 -30.05 0.72
C LEU A 354 5.81 -31.51 0.26
N GLU A 355 5.34 -32.41 1.12
CA GLU A 355 5.07 -33.81 0.80
C GLU A 355 3.90 -33.97 -0.18
N LEU A 356 2.81 -33.22 0.02
CA LEU A 356 1.64 -33.22 -0.87
C LEU A 356 2.00 -32.71 -2.29
N PHE A 357 2.86 -31.70 -2.38
CA PHE A 357 3.38 -31.23 -3.67
C PHE A 357 4.18 -32.32 -4.38
N GLU A 358 5.11 -32.99 -3.71
CA GLU A 358 5.90 -34.08 -4.33
C GLU A 358 5.01 -35.22 -4.83
N ALA A 359 3.98 -35.60 -4.05
CA ALA A 359 3.02 -36.61 -4.46
C ALA A 359 2.23 -36.20 -5.72
N ARG A 360 1.71 -34.97 -5.76
CA ARG A 360 0.91 -34.47 -6.90
C ARG A 360 1.75 -34.18 -8.14
N ALA A 361 2.94 -33.62 -7.97
CA ALA A 361 3.88 -33.38 -9.05
C ALA A 361 4.29 -34.68 -9.74
N LYS A 362 4.46 -35.77 -8.99
CA LYS A 362 4.72 -37.10 -9.55
C LYS A 362 3.55 -37.64 -10.38
N THR A 363 2.30 -37.50 -9.92
CA THR A 363 1.13 -37.91 -10.72
C THR A 363 1.06 -37.13 -12.04
N LEU A 364 1.34 -35.82 -12.01
CA LEU A 364 1.35 -35.00 -13.21
C LEU A 364 2.55 -35.31 -14.13
N GLU A 365 3.70 -35.72 -13.58
CA GLU A 365 4.88 -36.14 -14.35
C GLU A 365 4.57 -37.32 -15.28
N GLU A 366 3.86 -38.33 -14.78
CA GLU A 366 3.43 -39.51 -15.55
C GLU A 366 2.50 -39.12 -16.71
N VAL A 367 1.59 -38.17 -16.48
CA VAL A 367 0.69 -37.60 -17.51
C VAL A 367 1.44 -36.75 -18.52
N LEU A 368 2.33 -35.85 -18.09
CA LEU A 368 3.05 -34.93 -18.97
C LEU A 368 4.15 -35.63 -19.79
N ARG A 369 4.68 -36.75 -19.28
CA ARG A 369 5.47 -37.74 -20.02
C ARG A 369 4.61 -38.40 -21.12
N ALA A 370 3.38 -38.81 -20.80
CA ALA A 370 2.45 -39.37 -21.79
C ALA A 370 2.02 -38.34 -22.85
N VAL A 371 1.80 -37.06 -22.50
CA VAL A 371 1.52 -35.98 -23.47
C VAL A 371 2.68 -35.81 -24.46
N ARG A 372 3.92 -35.70 -23.95
CA ARG A 372 5.12 -35.55 -24.79
C ARG A 372 5.35 -36.77 -25.70
N LEU A 373 5.11 -37.98 -25.18
CA LEU A 373 5.19 -39.21 -25.97
C LEU A 373 4.07 -39.29 -27.03
N ALA A 374 2.86 -38.82 -26.71
CA ALA A 374 1.74 -38.77 -27.65
C ALA A 374 2.01 -37.81 -28.81
N ASP A 375 2.53 -36.61 -28.54
CA ASP A 375 2.96 -35.66 -29.59
C ASP A 375 3.98 -36.34 -30.53
N LEU A 376 5.05 -36.96 -29.98
CA LEU A 376 6.09 -37.66 -30.74
C LEU A 376 5.59 -38.86 -31.56
N GLU A 377 4.66 -39.65 -31.02
CA GLU A 377 4.12 -40.83 -31.70
C GLU A 377 3.11 -40.45 -32.80
N VAL A 378 2.33 -39.38 -32.61
CA VAL A 378 1.37 -38.83 -33.60
C VAL A 378 2.08 -38.18 -34.78
N ASP A 379 3.17 -37.45 -34.53
CA ASP A 379 3.99 -36.81 -35.57
C ASP A 379 5.04 -37.76 -36.19
N ASN A 380 5.09 -39.02 -35.73
CA ASN A 380 6.03 -40.06 -36.18
C ASN A 380 7.52 -39.63 -36.00
N ALA A 381 7.80 -38.87 -34.94
CA ALA A 381 9.11 -38.33 -34.59
C ALA A 381 9.80 -39.08 -33.44
N TYR A 382 9.20 -40.15 -32.91
CA TYR A 382 9.77 -40.93 -31.81
C TYR A 382 11.03 -41.72 -32.22
N GLU A 383 12.19 -41.20 -31.85
CA GLU A 383 13.46 -41.93 -31.83
C GLU A 383 13.77 -42.49 -30.43
N ALA A 384 13.77 -43.82 -30.26
CA ALA A 384 13.96 -44.49 -28.96
C ALA A 384 15.28 -44.09 -28.27
N GLY A 385 16.40 -44.16 -29.01
CA GLY A 385 17.76 -43.88 -28.50
C GLY A 385 18.03 -42.43 -28.08
N LEU A 386 17.07 -41.52 -28.31
CA LEU A 386 17.10 -40.14 -27.82
C LEU A 386 16.03 -39.92 -26.75
N HIS A 387 14.78 -40.30 -27.04
CA HIS A 387 13.65 -39.91 -26.21
C HIS A 387 13.47 -40.77 -24.96
N GLU A 388 13.95 -42.02 -24.92
CA GLU A 388 13.75 -42.88 -23.73
C GLU A 388 14.50 -42.34 -22.51
N GLU A 389 15.78 -41.98 -22.64
CA GLU A 389 16.57 -41.44 -21.53
C GLU A 389 16.05 -40.04 -21.09
N ILE A 390 15.57 -39.22 -22.03
CA ILE A 390 14.97 -37.91 -21.75
C ILE A 390 13.64 -38.08 -21.00
N LEU A 391 12.73 -38.94 -21.48
CA LEU A 391 11.43 -39.17 -20.85
C LEU A 391 11.58 -39.88 -19.50
N GLN A 392 12.55 -40.78 -19.33
CA GLN A 392 12.83 -41.44 -18.04
C GLN A 392 13.38 -40.46 -16.98
N ARG A 393 14.13 -39.42 -17.39
CA ARG A 393 14.63 -38.37 -16.48
C ARG A 393 13.75 -37.13 -16.37
N PHE A 394 12.69 -37.03 -17.16
CA PHE A 394 11.72 -35.95 -17.07
C PHE A 394 11.04 -35.97 -15.69
N GLY A 395 11.14 -34.86 -14.97
CA GLY A 395 10.56 -34.64 -13.64
C GLY A 395 10.01 -33.23 -13.52
N TRP A 396 9.43 -32.88 -12.36
CA TRP A 396 8.70 -31.62 -12.17
C TRP A 396 9.52 -30.34 -12.43
N GLN A 397 10.85 -30.39 -12.27
CA GLN A 397 11.75 -29.27 -12.60
C GLN A 397 11.86 -28.99 -14.11
N GLY A 398 11.34 -29.88 -14.96
CA GLY A 398 11.22 -29.72 -16.40
C GLY A 398 9.82 -29.33 -16.87
N PHE A 399 8.89 -29.05 -15.95
CA PHE A 399 7.56 -28.53 -16.30
C PHE A 399 7.66 -27.05 -16.70
N SER A 400 6.87 -26.64 -17.68
CA SER A 400 6.64 -25.22 -17.97
C SER A 400 5.77 -24.56 -16.90
N ALA A 401 5.74 -23.23 -16.85
CA ALA A 401 4.88 -22.49 -15.93
C ALA A 401 3.39 -22.83 -16.11
N GLU A 402 2.92 -22.99 -17.35
CA GLU A 402 1.54 -23.39 -17.64
C GLU A 402 1.22 -24.81 -17.13
N GLU A 403 2.19 -25.71 -17.18
CA GLU A 403 2.05 -27.08 -16.66
C GLU A 403 2.06 -27.13 -15.12
N LEU A 404 2.86 -26.29 -14.46
CA LEU A 404 2.84 -26.17 -12.99
C LEU A 404 1.48 -25.66 -12.48
N LEU A 405 0.81 -24.77 -13.23
CA LEU A 405 -0.54 -24.26 -12.91
C LEU A 405 -1.68 -25.27 -13.16
N LEU A 406 -1.39 -26.48 -13.66
CA LEU A 406 -2.37 -27.58 -13.72
C LEU A 406 -2.52 -28.32 -12.39
N LEU A 407 -1.49 -28.28 -11.55
CA LEU A 407 -1.54 -28.87 -10.22
C LEU A 407 -2.63 -28.16 -9.40
N PRO A 408 -3.46 -28.90 -8.64
CA PRO A 408 -4.25 -28.32 -7.55
C PRO A 408 -3.36 -27.42 -6.69
N ASN A 409 -3.82 -26.21 -6.40
CA ASN A 409 -3.04 -25.25 -5.62
C ASN A 409 -2.88 -25.79 -4.18
N ILE A 410 -1.70 -25.63 -3.60
CA ILE A 410 -1.42 -26.08 -2.23
C ILE A 410 -1.17 -24.85 -1.38
N THR A 411 -2.14 -24.52 -0.54
CA THR A 411 -2.10 -23.38 0.37
C THR A 411 -1.95 -23.87 1.81
N VAL A 412 -1.05 -23.25 2.57
CA VAL A 412 -0.96 -23.40 4.02
C VAL A 412 -1.48 -22.14 4.67
N TYR A 413 -2.57 -22.26 5.42
CA TYR A 413 -3.18 -21.19 6.18
C TYR A 413 -2.81 -21.26 7.67
N GLY A 414 -2.50 -20.12 8.26
CA GLY A 414 -2.14 -20.00 9.68
C GLY A 414 -2.11 -18.54 10.11
N SER A 415 -1.70 -18.29 11.35
CA SER A 415 -1.45 -16.94 11.86
C SER A 415 0.04 -16.59 11.86
N VAL A 416 0.36 -15.29 11.79
CA VAL A 416 1.73 -14.77 11.95
C VAL A 416 2.36 -15.24 13.27
N ALA A 417 1.61 -15.22 14.38
CA ALA A 417 2.07 -15.69 15.69
C ALA A 417 2.33 -17.20 15.70
N GLY A 418 1.38 -18.02 15.22
CA GLY A 418 1.53 -19.47 15.17
C GLY A 418 2.73 -19.92 14.34
N LEU A 419 2.98 -19.25 13.20
CA LEU A 419 4.14 -19.52 12.34
C LEU A 419 5.46 -19.20 13.05
N LYS A 420 5.56 -18.01 13.68
CA LYS A 420 6.74 -17.60 14.46
C LYS A 420 7.06 -18.59 15.58
N ALA A 421 6.04 -18.97 16.36
CA ALA A 421 6.21 -19.84 17.52
C ALA A 421 6.58 -21.30 17.18
N LYS A 422 6.07 -21.83 16.06
CA LYS A 422 6.14 -23.29 15.78
C LYS A 422 6.95 -23.68 14.54
N ALA A 423 6.91 -22.91 13.45
CA ALA A 423 7.21 -23.46 12.12
C ALA A 423 8.21 -22.65 11.26
N MET A 424 8.91 -21.67 11.82
CA MET A 424 9.96 -20.88 11.13
C MET A 424 11.00 -21.73 10.37
N GLY A 425 11.40 -22.89 10.91
CA GLY A 425 12.34 -23.81 10.24
C GLY A 425 11.74 -24.57 9.04
N ALA A 426 10.41 -24.75 8.99
CA ALA A 426 9.72 -25.27 7.82
C ALA A 426 9.51 -24.16 6.78
N PHE A 427 9.18 -22.94 7.23
CA PHE A 427 9.02 -21.75 6.40
C PHE A 427 10.28 -21.44 5.58
N THR A 428 11.44 -21.33 6.24
CA THR A 428 12.73 -21.10 5.55
C THR A 428 13.05 -22.21 4.53
N ARG A 429 12.73 -23.48 4.83
CA ARG A 429 12.90 -24.59 3.88
C ARG A 429 11.98 -24.45 2.66
N LEU A 430 10.73 -24.02 2.86
CA LEU A 430 9.77 -23.79 1.78
C LEU A 430 10.21 -22.63 0.87
N LEU A 431 10.60 -21.48 1.42
CA LEU A 431 11.04 -20.33 0.63
C LEU A 431 12.26 -20.66 -0.25
N CYS A 432 13.17 -21.51 0.26
CA CYS A 432 14.32 -22.02 -0.50
C CYS A 432 14.00 -23.17 -1.48
N SER A 433 12.75 -23.65 -1.57
CA SER A 433 12.42 -24.90 -2.29
C SER A 433 12.12 -24.73 -3.79
N GLY A 434 11.79 -23.51 -4.24
CA GLY A 434 11.34 -23.23 -5.61
C GLY A 434 9.97 -23.83 -5.98
N ARG A 435 9.20 -24.36 -5.02
CA ARG A 435 7.91 -25.04 -5.27
C ARG A 435 6.74 -24.04 -5.25
N PRO A 436 5.73 -24.18 -6.14
CA PRO A 436 4.52 -23.35 -6.15
C PRO A 436 3.55 -23.71 -5.00
N ILE A 437 4.00 -23.52 -3.76
CA ILE A 437 3.20 -23.67 -2.55
C ILE A 437 2.98 -22.27 -1.97
N GLN A 438 1.74 -22.01 -1.55
CA GLN A 438 1.26 -20.71 -1.11
C GLN A 438 1.11 -20.71 0.42
N VAL A 439 1.50 -19.63 1.08
CA VAL A 439 1.37 -19.46 2.53
C VAL A 439 0.49 -18.24 2.78
N LEU A 440 -0.68 -18.47 3.38
CA LEU A 440 -1.66 -17.43 3.69
C LEU A 440 -1.69 -17.21 5.20
N LEU A 441 -1.17 -16.06 5.63
CA LEU A 441 -1.01 -15.71 7.04
C LEU A 441 -2.01 -14.63 7.41
N SER A 442 -2.92 -14.97 8.34
CA SER A 442 -3.71 -13.97 9.03
C SER A 442 -2.85 -13.21 10.05
N ASP A 443 -3.09 -11.91 10.14
CA ASP A 443 -2.43 -11.03 11.09
C ASP A 443 -3.47 -10.17 11.82
N ARG A 444 -3.23 -9.84 13.10
CA ARG A 444 -4.11 -9.02 13.94
C ARG A 444 -3.26 -8.05 14.77
N VAL A 445 -3.80 -6.87 15.08
CA VAL A 445 -3.03 -5.81 15.79
C VAL A 445 -2.62 -6.31 17.18
N ALA A 446 -3.60 -6.73 17.98
CA ALA A 446 -3.38 -7.58 19.14
C ALA A 446 -3.40 -9.06 18.71
N PRO A 447 -2.40 -9.89 19.08
CA PRO A 447 -2.48 -11.33 18.88
C PRO A 447 -3.54 -11.94 19.80
N ALA A 448 -4.02 -13.15 19.45
CA ALA A 448 -5.05 -13.87 20.21
C ALA A 448 -4.50 -14.70 21.38
N ASP A 449 -3.17 -14.78 21.52
CA ASP A 449 -2.47 -15.22 22.72
C ASP A 449 -1.82 -14.02 23.44
N ASP A 450 -1.46 -14.17 24.71
CA ASP A 450 -0.79 -13.12 25.52
C ASP A 450 0.67 -12.87 25.08
N SER A 451 0.96 -12.95 23.78
CA SER A 451 2.31 -12.83 23.21
C SER A 451 2.75 -11.36 23.11
N TRP A 452 3.55 -10.93 24.08
CA TRP A 452 4.23 -9.63 24.12
C TRP A 452 5.23 -9.40 22.96
N GLU A 453 5.42 -10.37 22.05
CA GLU A 453 6.41 -10.30 20.96
C GLU A 453 6.24 -9.06 20.07
N ARG A 454 5.01 -8.64 19.74
CA ARG A 454 4.76 -7.42 18.94
C ARG A 454 5.26 -6.14 19.63
N LEU A 455 5.28 -6.16 20.96
CA LEU A 455 5.68 -5.05 21.83
C LEU A 455 7.16 -5.10 22.24
N SER A 456 7.90 -6.15 21.87
CA SER A 456 9.32 -6.32 22.18
C SER A 456 10.22 -5.22 21.62
N GLY A 457 9.81 -4.56 20.52
CA GLY A 457 10.60 -3.55 19.81
C GLY A 457 11.74 -4.11 18.95
N TYR A 458 11.67 -5.40 18.56
CA TYR A 458 12.67 -6.08 17.72
C TYR A 458 12.04 -7.07 16.70
N ASP A 459 10.84 -6.78 16.17
CA ASP A 459 10.18 -7.70 15.24
C ASP A 459 10.67 -7.47 13.79
N PRO A 460 11.41 -8.41 13.18
CA PRO A 460 11.96 -8.21 11.83
C PRO A 460 10.89 -8.22 10.73
N GLY A 461 9.65 -8.65 11.03
CA GLY A 461 8.55 -8.75 10.06
C GLY A 461 8.70 -9.92 9.09
N LEU A 462 7.68 -10.78 9.01
CA LEU A 462 7.72 -11.95 8.12
C LEU A 462 7.73 -11.56 6.63
N GLY A 463 7.14 -10.42 6.24
CA GLY A 463 7.16 -9.93 4.87
C GLY A 463 8.57 -9.58 4.39
N TYR A 464 9.32 -8.82 5.18
CA TYR A 464 10.72 -8.48 4.89
C TYR A 464 11.62 -9.73 4.88
N LEU A 465 11.43 -10.65 5.83
CA LEU A 465 12.12 -11.95 5.83
C LEU A 465 11.83 -12.76 4.56
N SER A 466 10.60 -12.71 4.05
CA SER A 466 10.20 -13.41 2.82
C SER A 466 10.88 -12.79 1.59
N ILE A 467 10.91 -11.45 1.50
CA ILE A 467 11.64 -10.71 0.45
C ILE A 467 13.13 -11.08 0.43
N ALA A 468 13.76 -11.25 1.59
CA ALA A 468 15.17 -11.61 1.70
C ALA A 468 15.55 -12.94 1.01
N HIS A 469 14.58 -13.84 0.77
CA HIS A 469 14.76 -15.09 0.04
C HIS A 469 14.75 -14.92 -1.50
N ARG A 470 14.38 -13.73 -2.01
CA ARG A 470 14.42 -13.29 -3.43
C ARG A 470 13.49 -13.99 -4.40
N GLU A 471 13.35 -15.32 -4.30
CA GLU A 471 12.55 -16.16 -5.20
C GLU A 471 11.09 -16.31 -4.76
N ALA A 472 10.72 -15.80 -3.58
CA ALA A 472 9.36 -15.82 -3.11
C ALA A 472 8.57 -14.60 -3.61
N PHE A 473 7.35 -14.81 -4.10
CA PHE A 473 6.35 -13.74 -4.19
C PHE A 473 5.91 -13.35 -2.77
N VAL A 474 5.78 -12.06 -2.49
CA VAL A 474 5.33 -11.56 -1.18
C VAL A 474 4.26 -10.51 -1.35
N LEU A 475 3.11 -10.72 -0.70
CA LEU A 475 2.07 -9.73 -0.49
C LEU A 475 1.99 -9.43 1.01
N GLN A 476 2.09 -8.16 1.39
CA GLN A 476 1.72 -7.70 2.72
C GLN A 476 0.56 -6.72 2.57
N SER A 477 -0.59 -6.97 3.19
CA SER A 477 -1.82 -6.21 2.93
C SER A 477 -2.75 -6.16 4.15
N THR A 478 -3.89 -5.51 4.02
CA THR A 478 -4.98 -5.49 5.01
C THR A 478 -6.32 -5.69 4.31
N LEU A 479 -7.27 -6.35 4.97
CA LEU A 479 -8.65 -6.37 4.49
C LEU A 479 -9.29 -4.97 4.50
N GLY A 480 -8.71 -3.99 5.19
CA GLY A 480 -9.08 -2.56 5.09
C GLY A 480 -8.64 -1.86 3.80
N ARG A 481 -7.95 -2.57 2.88
CA ARG A 481 -7.55 -2.11 1.54
C ARG A 481 -7.88 -3.21 0.52
N PRO A 482 -9.17 -3.55 0.31
CA PRO A 482 -9.61 -4.67 -0.51
C PRO A 482 -9.04 -4.66 -1.93
N GLU A 483 -8.90 -3.52 -2.59
CA GLU A 483 -8.35 -3.45 -3.95
C GLU A 483 -6.93 -4.03 -4.04
N HIS A 484 -6.02 -3.57 -3.17
CA HIS A 484 -4.65 -4.08 -3.07
C HIS A 484 -4.63 -5.56 -2.63
N CYS A 485 -5.47 -5.93 -1.67
CA CYS A 485 -5.57 -7.32 -1.21
C CYS A 485 -6.04 -8.27 -2.32
N VAL A 486 -7.09 -7.91 -3.05
CA VAL A 486 -7.68 -8.70 -4.14
C VAL A 486 -6.73 -8.77 -5.33
N ALA A 487 -6.13 -7.64 -5.75
CA ALA A 487 -5.15 -7.64 -6.82
C ALA A 487 -3.92 -8.50 -6.48
N GLY A 488 -3.43 -8.41 -5.25
CA GLY A 488 -2.33 -9.24 -4.74
C GLY A 488 -2.67 -10.73 -4.70
N LEU A 489 -3.86 -11.11 -4.22
CA LEU A 489 -4.32 -12.50 -4.18
C LEU A 489 -4.57 -13.08 -5.58
N LEU A 490 -5.12 -12.28 -6.51
CA LEU A 490 -5.27 -12.66 -7.92
C LEU A 490 -3.91 -12.88 -8.60
N ARG A 491 -2.91 -12.03 -8.33
CA ARG A 491 -1.55 -12.23 -8.84
C ARG A 491 -0.90 -13.47 -8.21
N MET A 492 -1.02 -13.63 -6.90
CA MET A 492 -0.50 -14.79 -6.15
C MET A 492 -1.06 -16.12 -6.67
N ALA A 493 -2.34 -16.16 -7.07
CA ALA A 493 -2.95 -17.34 -7.68
C ALA A 493 -2.30 -17.80 -8.99
N GLU A 494 -1.53 -16.95 -9.68
CA GLU A 494 -0.84 -17.26 -10.93
C GLU A 494 0.68 -17.52 -10.80
N VAL A 495 1.29 -17.33 -9.62
CA VAL A 495 2.76 -17.49 -9.51
C VAL A 495 3.19 -18.95 -9.35
N VAL A 496 4.24 -19.34 -10.06
CA VAL A 496 4.76 -20.72 -10.14
C VAL A 496 5.98 -20.97 -9.24
N ARG A 497 6.07 -20.19 -8.15
CA ARG A 497 7.16 -20.08 -7.19
C ARG A 497 6.58 -20.04 -5.76
N PRO A 498 7.38 -20.18 -4.68
CA PRO A 498 6.88 -20.02 -3.32
C PRO A 498 6.21 -18.65 -3.16
N ALA A 499 5.06 -18.58 -2.50
CA ALA A 499 4.30 -17.34 -2.35
C ALA A 499 3.84 -17.13 -0.90
N VAL A 500 3.92 -15.91 -0.39
CA VAL A 500 3.53 -15.55 0.97
C VAL A 500 2.59 -14.35 0.93
N ALA A 501 1.37 -14.50 1.44
CA ALA A 501 0.47 -13.40 1.73
C ALA A 501 0.34 -13.23 3.25
N ILE A 502 0.67 -12.04 3.77
CA ILE A 502 0.44 -11.63 5.16
C ILE A 502 -0.64 -10.57 5.12
N VAL A 503 -1.84 -10.88 5.61
CA VAL A 503 -2.99 -9.97 5.52
C VAL A 503 -3.58 -9.71 6.90
N ALA A 504 -3.67 -8.43 7.26
CA ALA A 504 -4.38 -8.03 8.47
C ALA A 504 -5.89 -8.31 8.32
N ILE A 505 -6.42 -9.07 9.27
CA ILE A 505 -7.84 -9.41 9.44
C ILE A 505 -8.33 -8.72 10.73
N PRO A 506 -9.65 -8.46 10.88
CA PRO A 506 -10.14 -7.77 12.07
C PRO A 506 -10.09 -8.66 13.32
N SER A 507 -10.19 -8.03 14.48
CA SER A 507 -10.04 -8.67 15.78
C SER A 507 -11.41 -8.81 16.48
N ASP A 508 -11.86 -10.05 16.70
CA ASP A 508 -13.23 -10.37 17.18
C ASP A 508 -13.62 -9.74 18.54
N ALA A 509 -12.64 -9.24 19.29
CA ALA A 509 -12.80 -8.63 20.60
C ALA A 509 -12.74 -7.08 20.60
N ASN A 510 -12.46 -6.43 19.46
CA ASN A 510 -12.36 -4.99 19.39
C ASN A 510 -13.77 -4.34 19.28
N PRO A 511 -14.16 -3.39 20.16
CA PRO A 511 -15.45 -2.71 20.08
C PRO A 511 -15.54 -1.64 18.98
N VAL A 512 -14.43 -1.34 18.28
CA VAL A 512 -14.37 -0.45 17.12
C VAL A 512 -14.74 -1.25 15.85
N PRO A 513 -15.51 -0.69 14.88
CA PRO A 513 -15.83 -1.40 13.65
C PRO A 513 -14.59 -1.89 12.88
N ALA A 514 -14.64 -3.13 12.39
CA ALA A 514 -13.56 -3.84 11.69
C ALA A 514 -12.86 -3.01 10.58
N TRP A 515 -13.59 -2.22 9.80
CA TRP A 515 -13.01 -1.38 8.75
C TRP A 515 -12.16 -0.24 9.31
N LEU A 516 -12.51 0.29 10.49
CA LEU A 516 -11.83 1.40 11.16
C LEU A 516 -10.63 0.90 11.98
N GLU A 517 -10.73 -0.26 12.62
CA GLU A 517 -9.59 -1.02 13.17
C GLU A 517 -8.49 -1.20 12.10
N LEU A 518 -8.87 -1.78 10.95
CA LEU A 518 -7.94 -2.10 9.86
C LEU A 518 -7.41 -0.86 9.12
N SER A 519 -8.19 0.23 9.07
CA SER A 519 -7.74 1.52 8.54
C SER A 519 -6.71 2.15 9.47
N ALA A 520 -6.98 2.20 10.79
CA ALA A 520 -6.00 2.66 11.78
C ALA A 520 -4.71 1.83 11.76
N ALA A 521 -4.82 0.49 11.69
CA ALA A 521 -3.66 -0.41 11.59
C ALA A 521 -2.77 -0.14 10.36
N HIS A 522 -3.36 0.29 9.25
CA HIS A 522 -2.65 0.66 8.03
C HIS A 522 -1.98 2.04 8.13
N GLU A 523 -2.73 3.06 8.57
CA GLU A 523 -2.22 4.44 8.75
C GLU A 523 -1.08 4.48 9.78
N GLY A 524 -1.28 3.87 10.96
CA GLY A 524 -0.32 3.81 12.07
C GLY A 524 0.82 2.79 11.87
N ARG A 525 1.07 2.34 10.63
CA ARG A 525 2.15 1.43 10.22
C ARG A 525 2.22 0.11 11.03
N ALA A 526 1.10 -0.40 11.54
CA ALA A 526 1.05 -1.69 12.24
C ALA A 526 1.28 -2.86 11.27
N ASN A 527 0.69 -2.78 10.09
CA ASN A 527 0.96 -3.68 8.96
C ASN A 527 0.97 -2.90 7.62
N PRO A 528 2.10 -2.28 7.23
CA PRO A 528 2.21 -1.53 5.97
C PRO A 528 1.97 -2.41 4.75
N CYS A 529 1.28 -1.87 3.74
CA CYS A 529 0.93 -2.62 2.53
C CYS A 529 2.05 -2.57 1.48
N PHE A 530 2.45 -3.71 0.93
CA PHE A 530 3.35 -3.77 -0.22
C PHE A 530 3.18 -5.06 -1.02
N SER A 531 3.73 -5.08 -2.23
CA SER A 531 3.97 -6.31 -2.98
C SER A 531 5.42 -6.42 -3.43
N TYR A 532 5.93 -7.65 -3.49
CA TYR A 532 7.20 -8.02 -4.10
C TYR A 532 6.95 -9.21 -5.04
N ASP A 533 7.13 -8.98 -6.34
CA ASP A 533 6.92 -9.97 -7.39
C ASP A 533 8.22 -10.18 -8.19
N PRO A 534 8.94 -11.31 -8.00
CA PRO A 534 10.18 -11.60 -8.72
C PRO A 534 10.03 -11.64 -10.24
N ASP A 535 8.83 -11.92 -10.76
CA ASP A 535 8.58 -12.08 -12.20
C ASP A 535 8.13 -10.77 -12.90
N ARG A 536 7.99 -9.67 -12.15
CA ARG A 536 7.46 -8.39 -12.67
C ARG A 536 8.48 -7.53 -13.42
N GLY A 537 9.78 -7.78 -13.26
CA GLY A 537 10.87 -7.08 -13.96
C GLY A 537 12.27 -7.45 -13.45
N GLU A 538 13.31 -6.94 -14.10
CA GLU A 538 14.70 -7.24 -13.71
C GLU A 538 15.20 -6.32 -12.59
N THR A 539 14.79 -5.06 -12.58
CA THR A 539 15.20 -4.07 -11.57
C THR A 539 14.50 -4.30 -10.23
N TRP A 540 14.94 -3.61 -9.19
CA TRP A 540 14.24 -3.66 -7.90
C TRP A 540 12.92 -2.85 -7.94
N ALA A 541 12.91 -1.71 -8.63
CA ALA A 541 11.76 -0.79 -8.70
C ALA A 541 10.58 -1.36 -9.50
N GLU A 542 10.82 -2.27 -10.45
CA GLU A 542 9.73 -3.00 -11.14
C GLU A 542 9.11 -4.09 -10.25
N ARG A 543 9.89 -4.66 -9.33
CA ARG A 543 9.51 -5.82 -8.52
C ARG A 543 8.88 -5.46 -7.18
N PHE A 544 9.23 -4.33 -6.58
CA PHE A 544 8.77 -3.92 -5.24
C PHE A 544 7.88 -2.67 -5.30
N ASP A 545 6.66 -2.77 -4.78
CA ASP A 545 5.65 -1.70 -4.79
C ASP A 545 5.15 -1.41 -3.39
N LEU A 546 5.29 -0.14 -2.95
CA LEU A 546 4.89 0.40 -1.65
C LEU A 546 3.80 1.49 -1.77
N SER A 547 3.32 1.76 -2.99
CA SER A 547 2.57 2.98 -3.35
C SER A 547 1.22 3.16 -2.64
N VAL A 548 0.64 2.09 -2.09
CA VAL A 548 -0.70 2.03 -1.48
C VAL A 548 -0.78 2.70 -0.09
N ASN A 549 0.35 3.05 0.53
CA ASN A 549 0.36 3.62 1.88
C ASN A 549 0.25 5.16 1.89
N PRO A 550 -0.39 5.76 2.91
CA PRO A 550 -0.42 7.22 3.08
C PRO A 550 0.99 7.78 3.36
N ASP A 551 1.20 9.05 3.01
CA ASP A 551 2.37 9.87 3.32
C ASP A 551 3.71 9.13 3.15
N LEU A 552 3.98 8.68 1.91
CA LEU A 552 5.12 7.81 1.59
C LEU A 552 6.48 8.35 2.04
N GLN A 553 6.68 9.67 2.08
CA GLN A 553 7.93 10.31 2.52
C GLN A 553 8.04 10.50 4.04
N ALA A 554 6.92 10.49 4.78
CA ALA A 554 6.91 10.73 6.22
C ALA A 554 7.16 9.43 7.01
N THR A 555 7.61 9.54 8.27
CA THR A 555 7.69 8.37 9.16
C THR A 555 6.28 7.89 9.55
N TRP A 556 5.43 8.87 9.89
CA TRP A 556 4.04 8.72 10.31
C TRP A 556 3.19 9.65 9.45
N PRO A 557 1.96 9.27 9.03
CA PRO A 557 1.08 10.21 8.37
C PRO A 557 0.65 11.33 9.32
N THR A 558 0.48 12.55 8.78
CA THR A 558 0.18 13.75 9.58
C THR A 558 -1.25 14.23 9.30
N LYS A 559 -2.03 14.42 10.37
CA LYS A 559 -3.43 14.85 10.31
C LYS A 559 -3.57 16.24 10.96
N ALA A 560 -4.39 17.10 10.37
CA ALA A 560 -4.72 18.42 10.92
C ALA A 560 -6.03 18.34 11.71
N ILE A 561 -5.95 18.45 13.04
CA ILE A 561 -7.09 18.22 13.94
C ILE A 561 -7.66 19.55 14.38
N ALA A 562 -8.86 19.89 13.89
CA ALA A 562 -9.62 21.03 14.40
C ALA A 562 -10.08 20.78 15.84
N TYR A 563 -9.93 21.77 16.73
CA TYR A 563 -10.34 21.72 18.12
C TYR A 563 -10.79 23.11 18.61
N LEU A 564 -11.55 23.16 19.71
CA LEU A 564 -12.02 24.40 20.34
C LEU A 564 -11.19 24.72 21.59
N ASP A 565 -10.82 25.99 21.74
CA ASP A 565 -10.25 26.51 23.00
C ASP A 565 -11.32 26.76 24.08
N GLU A 566 -10.86 27.12 25.29
CA GLU A 566 -11.72 27.45 26.45
C GLU A 566 -12.79 28.52 26.18
N LYS A 567 -12.58 29.35 25.15
CA LYS A 567 -13.46 30.48 24.78
C LYS A 567 -14.37 30.12 23.60
N GLY A 568 -14.22 28.92 23.03
CA GLY A 568 -14.95 28.47 21.86
C GLY A 568 -14.40 28.99 20.53
N ASN A 569 -13.13 29.42 20.46
CA ASN A 569 -12.48 29.67 19.17
C ASN A 569 -11.94 28.36 18.60
N GLU A 570 -12.04 28.19 17.28
CA GLU A 570 -11.47 27.06 16.56
C GLU A 570 -9.97 27.26 16.29
N HIS A 571 -9.19 26.21 16.54
CA HIS A 571 -7.75 26.10 16.29
C HIS A 571 -7.45 24.76 15.62
N SER A 572 -6.24 24.58 15.09
CA SER A 572 -5.80 23.30 14.52
C SER A 572 -4.55 22.77 15.22
N LEU A 573 -4.48 21.46 15.40
CA LEU A 573 -3.37 20.71 15.96
C LEU A 573 -2.82 19.75 14.88
N GLU A 574 -1.57 19.94 14.47
CA GLU A 574 -0.88 18.93 13.65
C GLU A 574 -0.56 17.69 14.49
N TYR A 575 -0.90 16.52 13.98
CA TYR A 575 -0.79 15.26 14.72
C TYR A 575 -0.23 14.12 13.87
N SER A 576 0.86 13.51 14.33
CA SER A 576 1.46 12.32 13.71
C SER A 576 0.75 11.05 14.17
N PHE A 577 -0.01 10.39 13.29
CA PHE A 577 -0.73 9.17 13.65
C PHE A 577 0.21 7.96 13.66
N SER A 578 0.25 7.23 14.77
CA SER A 578 1.33 6.28 15.09
C SER A 578 0.84 4.89 15.48
N PHE A 579 1.76 3.93 15.62
CA PHE A 579 1.44 2.59 16.11
C PHE A 579 0.82 2.58 17.52
N ALA A 580 1.13 3.58 18.36
CA ALA A 580 0.51 3.70 19.68
C ALA A 580 -0.96 4.14 19.60
N ASP A 581 -1.36 4.91 18.59
CA ASP A 581 -2.76 5.26 18.37
C ASP A 581 -3.57 4.01 18.02
N VAL A 582 -3.03 3.15 17.14
CA VAL A 582 -3.64 1.83 16.85
C VAL A 582 -3.70 0.98 18.12
N SER A 583 -2.60 0.92 18.88
CA SER A 583 -2.54 0.13 20.12
C SER A 583 -3.48 0.65 21.21
N ALA A 584 -3.85 1.93 21.19
CA ALA A 584 -4.80 2.51 22.14
C ALA A 584 -6.26 2.13 21.84
N LEU A 585 -6.57 1.74 20.60
CA LEU A 585 -7.86 1.15 20.20
C LEU A 585 -8.00 -0.31 20.66
N GLU A 586 -6.89 -1.00 20.94
CA GLU A 586 -6.90 -2.42 21.31
C GLU A 586 -7.17 -2.62 22.80
N PRO A 587 -8.26 -3.32 23.19
CA PRO A 587 -8.55 -3.62 24.60
C PRO A 587 -7.40 -4.38 25.28
N ALA A 588 -6.71 -5.25 24.55
CA ALA A 588 -5.57 -6.04 25.04
C ALA A 588 -4.36 -5.19 25.45
N TYR A 589 -4.17 -4.00 24.88
CA TYR A 589 -3.05 -3.11 25.18
C TYR A 589 -3.43 -1.96 26.11
N ARG A 590 -4.65 -1.95 26.65
CA ARG A 590 -5.21 -0.87 27.47
C ARG A 590 -4.38 -0.56 28.73
N GLU A 591 -3.70 -1.55 29.31
CA GLU A 591 -2.84 -1.33 30.49
C GLU A 591 -1.57 -0.53 30.18
N HIS A 592 -1.14 -0.48 28.91
CA HIS A 592 0.03 0.30 28.50
C HIS A 592 -0.25 1.81 28.37
N PHE A 593 -1.45 2.29 28.75
CA PHE A 593 -1.85 3.70 28.64
C PHE A 593 -2.41 4.28 29.95
N LYS A 594 -1.83 5.40 30.39
CA LYS A 594 -2.35 6.21 31.50
C LYS A 594 -2.79 7.58 30.99
N VAL A 595 -4.10 7.80 30.94
CA VAL A 595 -4.69 9.14 30.70
C VAL A 595 -4.40 10.01 31.92
N ILE A 596 -3.83 11.20 31.71
CA ILE A 596 -3.41 12.09 32.80
C ILE A 596 -4.22 13.40 32.86
N PRO A 597 -4.61 13.87 34.06
CA PRO A 597 -5.34 15.12 34.23
C PRO A 597 -4.42 16.32 33.94
N THR A 598 -5.00 17.50 33.69
CA THR A 598 -4.24 18.68 33.26
C THR A 598 -3.19 19.14 34.27
N GLN A 599 -3.36 18.92 35.57
CA GLN A 599 -2.35 19.28 36.59
C GLN A 599 -1.07 18.46 36.44
N ALA A 600 -1.13 17.29 35.81
CA ALA A 600 0.03 16.43 35.56
C ALA A 600 0.71 16.72 34.21
N TRP A 601 0.23 17.70 33.44
CA TRP A 601 0.84 18.11 32.17
C TRP A 601 2.00 19.07 32.41
N SER A 602 3.13 18.79 31.77
CA SER A 602 4.37 19.57 31.88
C SER A 602 5.27 19.34 30.66
N ASP A 603 6.37 20.08 30.59
CA ASP A 603 7.40 19.95 29.56
C ASP A 603 8.14 18.61 29.59
N GLU A 604 7.94 17.79 30.63
CA GLU A 604 8.49 16.43 30.71
C GLU A 604 7.73 15.43 29.83
N GLN A 605 6.51 15.76 29.41
CA GLN A 605 5.71 14.97 28.47
C GLN A 605 5.84 15.55 27.06
N ILE A 606 6.30 14.74 26.10
CA ILE A 606 6.45 15.11 24.68
C ILE A 606 5.64 14.17 23.77
N PRO A 607 5.19 14.62 22.58
CA PRO A 607 4.51 13.74 21.63
C PRO A 607 5.34 12.50 21.30
N LEU A 608 4.69 11.37 21.09
CA LEU A 608 5.38 10.11 20.79
C LEU A 608 6.24 10.17 19.51
N SER A 609 5.85 10.93 18.49
CA SER A 609 6.66 11.17 17.29
C SER A 609 8.01 11.83 17.65
N GLU A 610 7.98 12.91 18.42
CA GLU A 610 9.18 13.60 18.93
C GLU A 610 10.05 12.68 19.81
N PHE A 611 9.43 11.82 20.62
CA PHE A 611 10.14 10.82 21.42
C PHE A 611 10.83 9.75 20.53
N VAL A 612 10.14 9.23 19.53
CA VAL A 612 10.67 8.29 18.51
C VAL A 612 11.86 8.89 17.76
N GLU A 613 11.91 10.21 17.59
CA GLU A 613 13.08 10.90 17.02
C GLU A 613 14.20 11.11 18.04
N LYS A 614 13.89 11.53 19.27
CA LYS A 614 14.89 11.70 20.34
C LYS A 614 15.53 10.39 20.79
N LEU A 615 14.87 9.25 20.61
CA LEU A 615 15.50 7.92 20.74
C LEU A 615 16.66 7.72 19.75
N LYS A 616 16.58 8.26 18.52
CA LYS A 616 17.65 8.17 17.52
C LYS A 616 18.93 8.90 17.99
N SER A 617 18.76 10.00 18.72
CA SER A 617 19.85 10.82 19.28
C SER A 617 20.27 10.45 20.72
N GLY A 618 19.66 9.41 21.31
CA GLY A 618 20.01 8.91 22.64
C GLY A 618 19.39 9.65 23.83
N GLY A 619 18.40 10.53 23.61
CA GLY A 619 17.72 11.28 24.67
C GLY A 619 16.54 10.50 25.29
N ILE A 620 16.74 9.89 26.45
CA ILE A 620 15.79 8.92 27.06
C ILE A 620 15.09 9.46 28.35
N LEU A 621 15.18 10.76 28.65
CA LEU A 621 14.71 11.33 29.93
C LEU A 621 13.28 11.90 29.94
N LYS A 622 12.66 12.06 28.76
CA LYS A 622 11.29 12.56 28.57
C LYS A 622 10.29 11.42 28.53
N ILE A 623 8.99 11.75 28.66
CA ILE A 623 7.89 10.79 28.71
C ILE A 623 7.04 10.94 27.43
N PRO A 624 6.84 9.89 26.62
CA PRO A 624 5.97 9.96 25.45
C PRO A 624 4.49 10.03 25.82
N TYR A 625 3.72 10.77 25.02
CA TYR A 625 2.25 10.74 25.06
C TYR A 625 1.62 10.73 23.66
N ILE A 626 0.38 10.24 23.59
CA ILE A 626 -0.54 10.41 22.47
C ILE A 626 -1.74 11.26 22.91
N TRP A 627 -2.45 11.89 21.98
CA TRP A 627 -3.67 12.65 22.26
C TRP A 627 -4.89 11.74 22.15
N VAL A 628 -5.75 11.75 23.17
CA VAL A 628 -6.99 10.96 23.23
C VAL A 628 -8.18 11.84 23.61
N LEU A 629 -9.39 11.39 23.28
CA LEU A 629 -10.63 12.01 23.72
C LEU A 629 -11.12 11.36 25.02
N THR A 630 -11.55 12.19 25.97
CA THR A 630 -12.30 11.72 27.15
C THR A 630 -13.75 11.40 26.80
N GLU A 631 -14.46 10.74 27.70
CA GLU A 631 -15.92 10.48 27.59
C GLU A 631 -16.74 11.78 27.40
N ASN A 632 -16.20 12.94 27.79
CA ASN A 632 -16.81 14.26 27.64
C ASN A 632 -16.40 15.00 26.34
N GLY A 633 -15.67 14.35 25.42
CA GLY A 633 -15.17 14.98 24.18
C GLY A 633 -14.03 15.99 24.39
N GLN A 634 -13.37 15.96 25.54
CA GLN A 634 -12.21 16.83 25.82
C GLN A 634 -10.89 16.16 25.44
N LEU A 635 -9.92 16.94 24.98
CA LEU A 635 -8.56 16.48 24.69
C LEU A 635 -7.82 16.12 25.99
N ALA A 636 -7.22 14.93 26.02
CA ALA A 636 -6.36 14.49 27.12
C ALA A 636 -5.06 13.86 26.59
N ARG A 637 -3.98 14.01 27.38
CA ARG A 637 -2.72 13.28 27.13
C ARG A 637 -2.82 11.88 27.71
N ALA A 638 -2.54 10.85 26.92
CA ALA A 638 -2.34 9.49 27.39
C ALA A 638 -0.85 9.14 27.32
N ILE A 639 -0.23 8.92 28.48
CA ILE A 639 1.14 8.44 28.62
C ILE A 639 1.21 6.98 28.17
N THR A 640 2.18 6.62 27.34
CA THR A 640 2.43 5.23 26.96
C THR A 640 3.48 4.61 27.87
N THR A 641 3.47 3.29 28.05
CA THR A 641 4.63 2.58 28.58
C THR A 641 5.75 2.49 27.52
N ARG A 642 6.93 2.07 27.97
CA ARG A 642 8.15 1.94 27.17
C ARG A 642 8.02 0.90 26.06
N GLU A 643 7.23 -0.15 26.29
CA GLU A 643 6.96 -1.24 25.35
C GLU A 643 6.25 -0.69 24.10
N ILE A 644 5.14 0.05 24.28
CA ILE A 644 4.44 0.74 23.19
C ILE A 644 5.36 1.75 22.47
N ALA A 645 6.18 2.48 23.22
CA ALA A 645 7.10 3.47 22.63
C ALA A 645 8.22 2.81 21.79
N PHE A 646 8.76 1.67 22.25
CA PHE A 646 9.75 0.89 21.51
C PHE A 646 9.14 0.09 20.35
N ALA A 647 7.91 -0.41 20.47
CA ALA A 647 7.17 -0.99 19.36
C ALA A 647 6.91 0.05 18.24
N SER A 648 6.57 1.28 18.63
CA SER A 648 6.39 2.40 17.70
C SER A 648 7.70 2.82 17.03
N TYR A 649 8.80 2.90 17.81
CA TYR A 649 10.14 3.10 17.27
C TYR A 649 10.55 1.98 16.28
N ASP A 650 10.19 0.73 16.57
CA ASP A 650 10.44 -0.40 15.70
C ASP A 650 9.64 -0.35 14.40
N ARG A 651 8.33 -0.05 14.44
CA ARG A 651 7.53 0.20 13.23
C ARG A 651 8.10 1.35 12.39
N ALA A 652 8.58 2.43 13.01
CA ALA A 652 9.25 3.53 12.32
C ALA A 652 10.55 3.11 11.61
N ARG A 653 11.38 2.25 12.22
CA ARG A 653 12.58 1.66 11.58
C ARG A 653 12.19 0.76 10.40
N SER A 654 11.23 -0.14 10.60
CA SER A 654 10.77 -1.07 9.57
C SER A 654 10.15 -0.33 8.38
N TRP A 655 9.37 0.72 8.64
CA TRP A 655 8.85 1.61 7.60
C TRP A 655 9.98 2.30 6.82
N ARG A 656 11.03 2.80 7.50
CA ARG A 656 12.18 3.41 6.83
C ARG A 656 12.93 2.42 5.93
N ILE A 657 13.06 1.14 6.33
CA ILE A 657 13.62 0.09 5.46
C ILE A 657 12.75 -0.09 4.22
N LEU A 658 11.42 -0.17 4.37
CA LEU A 658 10.51 -0.29 3.22
C LEU A 658 10.59 0.92 2.28
N GLN A 659 10.67 2.14 2.81
CA GLN A 659 10.91 3.36 2.02
C GLN A 659 12.16 3.23 1.16
N GLU A 660 13.31 2.91 1.77
CA GLU A 660 14.60 2.83 1.06
C GLU A 660 14.61 1.73 -0.01
N LEU A 661 13.90 0.61 0.23
CA LEU A 661 13.64 -0.42 -0.78
C LEU A 661 12.73 0.08 -1.92
N ALA A 662 11.74 0.91 -1.66
CA ALA A 662 10.91 1.54 -2.70
C ALA A 662 11.63 2.67 -3.47
N GLY A 663 12.93 2.90 -3.22
CA GLY A 663 13.67 4.07 -3.73
C GLY A 663 13.22 5.41 -3.12
N THR A 664 12.18 5.38 -2.29
CA THR A 664 11.65 6.51 -1.53
C THR A 664 12.62 6.84 -0.41
N ASN A 665 12.89 8.14 -0.15
CA ASN A 665 13.79 8.55 0.93
C ASN A 665 15.22 7.93 0.87
N ASN A 666 15.63 7.35 -0.27
CA ASN A 666 16.82 6.51 -0.36
C ASN A 666 18.12 7.33 -0.27
N GLU A 667 18.92 7.07 0.77
CA GLU A 667 20.14 7.84 1.08
C GLU A 667 21.19 7.83 -0.04
N TYR A 668 21.29 6.75 -0.84
CA TYR A 668 22.21 6.71 -1.98
C TYR A 668 21.74 7.62 -3.11
N ALA A 669 20.43 7.66 -3.38
CA ALA A 669 19.85 8.57 -4.36
C ALA A 669 19.95 10.04 -3.91
N ILE A 670 19.69 10.32 -2.62
CA ILE A 670 19.83 11.65 -2.03
C ILE A 670 21.28 12.14 -2.13
N ARG A 671 22.27 11.29 -1.82
CA ARG A 671 23.69 11.62 -1.99
C ARG A 671 24.03 11.88 -3.46
N ALA A 672 23.67 11.00 -4.38
CA ALA A 672 23.95 11.20 -5.81
C ALA A 672 23.38 12.53 -6.33
N VAL A 673 22.14 12.89 -5.93
CA VAL A 673 21.52 14.18 -6.30
C VAL A 673 22.21 15.38 -5.64
N ARG A 674 22.69 15.26 -4.40
CA ARG A 674 23.43 16.34 -3.73
C ARG A 674 24.82 16.52 -4.35
N ASP A 675 25.56 15.45 -4.51
CA ASP A 675 26.94 15.46 -5.01
C ASP A 675 26.99 15.99 -6.46
N GLU A 676 25.98 15.67 -7.29
CA GLU A 676 25.78 16.26 -8.63
C GLU A 676 25.43 17.75 -8.58
N ARG A 677 24.59 18.19 -7.63
CA ARG A 677 24.28 19.63 -7.43
C ARG A 677 25.50 20.43 -6.96
N GLU A 678 26.33 19.85 -6.10
CA GLU A 678 27.59 20.46 -5.66
C GLU A 678 28.59 20.60 -6.83
N ALA A 679 28.69 19.58 -7.70
CA ALA A 679 29.49 19.64 -8.91
C ALA A 679 28.98 20.71 -9.90
N ALA A 680 27.67 20.73 -10.18
CA ALA A 680 27.06 21.72 -11.08
C ALA A 680 27.18 23.16 -10.54
N ALA A 681 27.10 23.35 -9.22
CA ALA A 681 27.32 24.65 -8.59
C ALA A 681 28.79 25.12 -8.73
N LEU A 682 29.75 24.21 -8.61
CA LEU A 682 31.17 24.50 -8.84
C LEU A 682 31.45 24.88 -10.30
N GLU A 683 30.92 24.12 -11.27
CA GLU A 683 31.04 24.45 -12.70
C GLU A 683 30.41 25.80 -13.04
N ALA A 684 29.25 26.12 -12.45
CA ALA A 684 28.59 27.41 -12.61
C ALA A 684 29.43 28.56 -12.03
N ALA A 685 30.03 28.38 -10.86
CA ALA A 685 30.93 29.37 -10.25
C ALA A 685 32.20 29.60 -11.08
N GLU A 686 32.82 28.52 -11.60
CA GLU A 686 33.96 28.65 -12.53
C GLU A 686 33.56 29.32 -13.85
N ALA A 687 32.38 29.03 -14.39
CA ALA A 687 31.87 29.66 -15.59
C ALA A 687 31.60 31.15 -15.37
N PHE A 688 31.04 31.54 -14.22
CA PHE A 688 30.83 32.93 -13.83
C PHE A 688 32.15 33.69 -13.70
N ALA A 689 33.10 33.19 -12.90
CA ALA A 689 34.42 33.82 -12.74
C ALA A 689 35.19 33.94 -14.07
N ARG A 690 35.03 32.96 -14.97
CA ARG A 690 35.57 32.99 -16.34
C ARG A 690 34.88 34.05 -17.22
N MET A 691 33.58 34.28 -17.07
CA MET A 691 32.86 35.35 -17.75
C MET A 691 33.24 36.74 -17.21
N GLU A 692 33.37 36.92 -15.89
CA GLU A 692 33.87 38.16 -15.29
C GLU A 692 35.29 38.50 -15.77
N ALA A 693 36.21 37.53 -15.76
CA ALA A 693 37.58 37.71 -16.23
C ALA A 693 37.64 38.10 -17.72
N ASN A 694 36.80 37.49 -18.56
CA ASN A 694 36.68 37.85 -19.97
C ASN A 694 36.11 39.26 -20.15
N HIS A 695 35.06 39.62 -19.41
CA HIS A 695 34.44 40.94 -19.49
C HIS A 695 35.38 42.05 -19.00
N ALA A 696 36.11 41.83 -17.89
CA ALA A 696 37.13 42.75 -17.40
C ALA A 696 38.26 42.96 -18.44
N ALA A 697 38.70 41.89 -19.11
CA ALA A 697 39.68 41.97 -20.19
C ALA A 697 39.13 42.66 -21.46
N GLU A 698 37.83 42.61 -21.71
CA GLU A 698 37.18 43.34 -22.80
C GLU A 698 37.02 44.84 -22.48
N LEU A 699 36.55 45.18 -21.27
CA LEU A 699 36.51 46.55 -20.78
C LEU A 699 37.88 47.24 -20.84
N GLU A 700 38.96 46.52 -20.50
CA GLU A 700 40.32 47.08 -20.58
C GLU A 700 40.80 47.27 -22.04
N LYS A 701 40.46 46.36 -22.97
CA LYS A 701 40.69 46.59 -24.40
C LYS A 701 39.94 47.83 -24.91
N VAL A 702 38.69 48.04 -24.47
CA VAL A 702 37.89 49.22 -24.83
C VAL A 702 38.51 50.51 -24.25
N ARG A 703 38.97 50.49 -22.99
CA ARG A 703 39.70 51.63 -22.38
C ARG A 703 40.97 51.99 -23.12
N VAL A 704 41.83 51.00 -23.42
CA VAL A 704 43.08 51.21 -24.16
C VAL A 704 42.80 51.70 -25.59
N GLY A 705 41.77 51.16 -26.26
CA GLY A 705 41.32 51.63 -27.57
C GLY A 705 40.85 53.08 -27.55
N ALA A 706 39.98 53.46 -26.60
CA ALA A 706 39.48 54.81 -26.44
C ALA A 706 40.60 55.81 -26.07
N ALA A 707 41.56 55.42 -25.23
CA ALA A 707 42.72 56.23 -24.89
C ALA A 707 43.62 56.48 -26.11
N LYS A 708 43.84 55.46 -26.94
CA LYS A 708 44.58 55.57 -28.21
C LYS A 708 43.85 56.51 -29.19
N GLU A 709 42.54 56.35 -29.37
CA GLU A 709 41.77 57.21 -30.28
C GLU A 709 41.73 58.66 -29.79
N ALA A 710 41.59 58.89 -28.47
CA ALA A 710 41.66 60.23 -27.89
C ALA A 710 43.03 60.88 -28.10
N MET A 711 44.12 60.12 -28.00
CA MET A 711 45.47 60.59 -28.29
C MET A 711 45.66 60.89 -29.79
N GLU A 712 45.15 60.05 -30.69
CA GLU A 712 45.19 60.29 -32.13
C GLU A 712 44.38 61.52 -32.54
N ARG A 713 43.21 61.75 -31.93
CA ARG A 713 42.42 62.98 -32.10
C ARG A 713 43.16 64.23 -31.58
N LEU A 714 43.82 64.14 -30.42
CA LEU A 714 44.65 65.23 -29.88
C LEU A 714 45.84 65.56 -30.78
N VAL A 715 46.54 64.54 -31.29
CA VAL A 715 47.65 64.72 -32.25
C VAL A 715 47.13 65.31 -33.57
N GLY A 716 45.95 64.89 -34.05
CA GLY A 716 45.30 65.48 -35.22
C GLY A 716 44.95 66.97 -35.06
N VAL A 717 44.55 67.40 -33.86
CA VAL A 717 44.33 68.82 -33.53
C VAL A 717 45.66 69.58 -33.43
N LEU A 718 46.70 68.98 -32.84
CA LEU A 718 48.01 69.61 -32.70
C LEU A 718 48.78 69.75 -34.03
N LEU A 719 48.55 68.85 -34.99
CA LEU A 719 49.17 68.90 -36.32
C LEU A 719 48.42 69.78 -37.34
N ASN A 720 47.14 70.09 -37.12
CA ASN A 720 46.33 70.97 -37.98
C ASN A 720 46.25 72.42 -37.48
N LEU A 721 47.21 72.87 -36.65
CA LEU A 721 47.17 74.19 -36.01
C LEU A 721 47.52 75.37 -36.95
N ASP A 722 48.07 75.10 -38.14
CA ASP A 722 48.41 76.10 -39.17
C ASP A 722 47.28 76.38 -40.18
N SER A 723 46.03 76.50 -39.72
CA SER A 723 44.94 77.07 -40.55
C SER A 723 43.80 77.69 -39.73
N VAL A 724 44.03 78.90 -39.19
CA VAL A 724 42.99 79.76 -38.60
C VAL A 724 42.84 81.04 -39.42
N PRO A 725 41.60 81.40 -39.78
CA PRO A 725 41.13 82.74 -39.42
C PRO A 725 39.76 82.72 -38.72
N MET A 726 39.59 83.60 -37.74
CA MET A 726 38.32 83.78 -37.02
C MET A 726 37.31 84.59 -37.85
N THR A 727 36.04 84.20 -37.80
CA THR A 727 34.90 85.13 -37.93
C THR A 727 33.85 84.76 -36.87
N ALA A 728 33.23 85.76 -36.21
CA ALA A 728 32.48 85.54 -34.97
C ALA A 728 31.05 86.11 -34.98
N ALA A 729 30.11 85.31 -34.44
CA ALA A 729 28.83 85.70 -33.82
C ALA A 729 28.34 84.46 -33.01
N ALA A 730 28.28 84.48 -31.67
CA ALA A 730 27.18 84.99 -30.84
C ALA A 730 25.82 84.30 -31.15
N GLY A 731 25.11 83.60 -30.25
CA GLY A 731 25.26 83.21 -28.82
C GLY A 731 24.21 82.10 -28.52
N SER A 732 23.87 81.65 -27.29
CA SER A 732 24.18 82.06 -25.91
C SER A 732 23.93 80.87 -24.94
N PHE A 733 24.47 80.96 -23.71
CA PHE A 733 24.37 80.09 -22.51
C PHE A 733 22.98 79.47 -22.22
N ASN A 734 22.82 78.33 -21.52
CA ASN A 734 23.46 77.84 -20.27
C ASN A 734 23.89 76.35 -20.35
N SER A 735 24.79 75.76 -19.54
CA SER A 735 25.41 76.06 -18.22
C SER A 735 24.63 75.63 -16.95
N THR A 736 24.99 74.46 -16.39
CA THR A 736 24.81 74.13 -14.95
C THR A 736 26.13 73.65 -14.36
N ALA A 737 26.38 74.04 -13.10
CA ALA A 737 27.70 74.13 -12.47
C ALA A 737 28.21 72.82 -11.78
N PRO A 738 29.50 72.77 -11.35
CA PRO A 738 30.21 71.52 -11.03
C PRO A 738 30.84 71.51 -9.61
N VAL A 739 31.93 70.73 -9.42
CA VAL A 739 32.89 70.68 -8.28
C VAL A 739 32.33 70.20 -6.91
N ALA A 740 33.11 69.68 -5.94
CA ALA A 740 34.56 69.47 -5.83
C ALA A 740 34.93 68.24 -4.98
N ALA A 741 36.18 67.79 -5.09
CA ALA A 741 36.81 66.86 -4.14
C ALA A 741 37.75 67.60 -3.17
N LYS A 742 37.82 67.17 -1.90
CA LYS A 742 38.94 67.50 -0.98
C LYS A 742 39.01 66.56 0.23
N ALA A 743 40.22 66.46 0.80
CA ALA A 743 40.57 65.84 2.08
C ALA A 743 41.70 66.69 2.75
N PRO A 744 42.39 66.26 3.82
CA PRO A 744 41.90 66.12 5.20
C PRO A 744 42.79 66.86 6.23
N VAL A 745 42.38 66.92 7.52
CA VAL A 745 43.23 67.24 8.71
C VAL A 745 42.68 66.47 9.93
N ALA A 746 43.51 66.19 10.96
CA ALA A 746 43.18 65.36 12.14
C ALA A 746 43.84 65.87 13.46
N SER A 747 43.45 65.25 14.59
CA SER A 747 44.12 65.21 15.92
C SER A 747 43.37 64.16 16.79
N GLU A 748 43.98 63.07 17.27
CA GLU A 748 44.76 62.92 18.53
C GLU A 748 43.87 63.03 19.81
N ASP A 749 44.00 62.20 20.87
CA ASP A 749 45.20 61.48 21.33
C ASP A 749 44.94 60.20 22.19
N VAL A 750 45.93 59.27 22.22
CA VAL A 750 46.40 58.30 23.28
C VAL A 750 45.39 57.68 24.30
N ALA A 751 45.32 56.37 24.62
CA ALA A 751 46.25 55.20 24.59
C ALA A 751 45.49 53.85 24.30
N SER A 752 45.87 52.59 24.60
CA SER A 752 46.98 51.94 25.36
C SER A 752 47.16 50.42 25.01
N ALA A 753 48.02 49.69 25.74
CA ALA A 753 48.27 48.22 25.73
C ALA A 753 48.64 47.72 27.16
N PRO A 754 48.76 46.40 27.52
CA PRO A 754 48.93 45.19 26.70
C PRO A 754 48.09 43.92 27.09
N ALA A 755 48.46 42.77 26.53
CA ALA A 755 47.89 41.40 26.63
C ALA A 755 48.15 40.69 28.01
N PRO A 756 47.72 39.41 28.29
CA PRO A 756 47.15 38.37 27.39
C PRO A 756 46.02 37.45 27.93
N ALA A 757 45.50 36.53 27.09
CA ALA A 757 45.39 35.06 27.32
C ALA A 757 44.10 34.36 26.82
N ALA A 758 44.26 33.06 26.48
CA ALA A 758 43.24 32.01 26.29
C ALA A 758 42.25 32.12 25.09
N ALA A 759 41.71 30.97 24.68
CA ALA A 759 40.87 30.79 23.50
C ALA A 759 39.47 30.26 23.86
N ALA A 760 38.47 30.61 23.05
CA ALA A 760 37.10 30.13 23.06
C ALA A 760 36.60 30.01 21.60
N PRO A 761 35.56 29.21 21.30
CA PRO A 761 35.27 28.77 19.92
C PRO A 761 34.58 29.83 19.06
N ALA A 762 34.62 29.61 17.74
CA ALA A 762 33.86 30.40 16.76
C ALA A 762 32.35 30.18 16.91
N PRO A 763 31.50 31.20 16.63
CA PRO A 763 30.07 31.01 16.50
C PRO A 763 29.72 30.15 15.28
N ALA A 764 28.55 29.52 15.30
CA ALA A 764 28.02 28.80 14.15
C ALA A 764 27.65 29.77 13.01
N VAL A 765 27.65 29.26 11.78
CA VAL A 765 27.00 29.93 10.64
C VAL A 765 25.49 29.74 10.81
N GLU A 766 24.74 30.83 10.79
CA GLU A 766 23.28 30.78 10.71
C GLU A 766 22.89 30.43 9.26
N GLU A 767 22.00 29.46 9.07
CA GLU A 767 21.45 29.14 7.74
C GLU A 767 20.47 30.26 7.34
N GLU A 768 20.87 31.13 6.41
CA GLU A 768 19.96 32.14 5.85
C GLU A 768 18.83 31.44 5.08
N VAL A 769 17.63 31.45 5.67
CA VAL A 769 16.38 31.12 4.97
C VAL A 769 16.14 32.18 3.90
N VAL A 770 16.44 31.86 2.64
CA VAL A 770 16.29 32.77 1.50
C VAL A 770 14.81 33.09 1.27
N SER A 771 14.34 34.20 1.86
CA SER A 771 12.97 34.67 1.68
C SER A 771 12.84 35.46 0.37
N PHE A 772 12.01 34.98 -0.56
CA PHE A 772 11.68 35.66 -1.82
C PHE A 772 10.75 36.87 -1.62
N ASN A 773 11.21 37.86 -0.84
CA ASN A 773 10.48 39.09 -0.55
C ASN A 773 10.73 40.19 -1.60
N ASP A 774 11.94 40.26 -2.17
CA ASP A 774 12.28 41.27 -3.16
C ASP A 774 11.79 40.91 -4.59
N PRO A 775 11.37 41.91 -5.39
CA PRO A 775 10.93 41.68 -6.76
C PRO A 775 12.07 41.23 -7.68
N TYR A 776 11.79 40.25 -8.55
CA TYR A 776 12.77 39.69 -9.49
C TYR A 776 12.16 39.41 -10.88
N ILE A 777 13.01 39.02 -11.83
CA ILE A 777 12.60 38.65 -13.19
C ILE A 777 13.34 37.38 -13.60
N ASP A 778 12.60 36.38 -14.07
CA ASP A 778 13.14 35.22 -14.80
C ASP A 778 13.66 35.69 -16.15
N THR A 779 14.83 36.33 -16.11
CA THR A 779 15.42 37.09 -17.22
C THR A 779 15.60 36.20 -18.45
N VAL A 780 15.89 34.91 -18.24
CA VAL A 780 16.00 33.87 -19.28
C VAL A 780 14.70 33.60 -20.06
N LEU A 781 13.52 33.87 -19.47
CA LEU A 781 12.21 33.72 -20.12
C LEU A 781 11.76 35.00 -20.85
N CYS A 782 12.54 36.08 -20.78
CA CYS A 782 12.14 37.38 -21.34
C CYS A 782 12.08 37.37 -22.87
N THR A 783 10.91 37.69 -23.44
CA THR A 783 10.65 37.75 -24.90
C THR A 783 10.86 39.14 -25.52
N SER A 784 11.55 40.05 -24.82
CA SER A 784 11.89 41.40 -25.30
C SER A 784 10.70 42.25 -25.80
N CYS A 785 9.49 42.03 -25.26
CA CYS A 785 8.25 42.67 -25.71
C CYS A 785 8.13 44.19 -25.45
N ASN A 786 9.01 44.77 -24.62
CA ASN A 786 9.04 46.17 -24.17
C ASN A 786 7.90 46.63 -23.22
N GLU A 787 6.86 45.83 -22.94
CA GLU A 787 5.73 46.26 -22.09
C GLU A 787 6.16 46.77 -20.70
N CYS A 788 7.04 46.05 -20.00
CA CYS A 788 7.58 46.46 -18.70
C CYS A 788 8.43 47.74 -18.77
N VAL A 789 9.30 47.85 -19.79
CA VAL A 789 10.14 49.04 -20.03
C VAL A 789 9.26 50.27 -20.38
N ASN A 790 8.15 50.07 -21.07
CA ASN A 790 7.15 51.11 -21.36
C ASN A 790 6.40 51.59 -20.09
N ILE A 791 6.29 50.75 -19.05
CA ILE A 791 5.63 51.10 -17.77
C ILE A 791 6.56 51.93 -16.89
N ASN A 792 7.82 51.49 -16.70
CA ASN A 792 8.84 52.28 -15.99
C ASN A 792 10.26 51.96 -16.46
N PRO A 793 10.84 52.76 -17.39
CA PRO A 793 12.19 52.55 -17.92
C PRO A 793 13.32 52.96 -16.95
N LYS A 794 13.00 53.23 -15.68
CA LYS A 794 13.99 53.39 -14.60
C LYS A 794 14.09 52.15 -13.69
N VAL A 795 13.09 51.26 -13.73
CA VAL A 795 13.09 49.99 -13.00
C VAL A 795 13.53 48.87 -13.94
N PHE A 796 12.91 48.81 -15.12
CA PHE A 796 13.13 47.77 -16.11
C PHE A 796 14.14 48.25 -17.16
N LEU A 797 15.33 47.63 -17.17
CA LEU A 797 16.38 47.88 -18.17
C LEU A 797 16.69 46.61 -18.97
N TYR A 798 17.24 46.79 -20.17
CA TYR A 798 17.73 45.69 -21.00
C TYR A 798 19.22 45.41 -20.74
N ASP A 799 19.56 44.13 -20.61
CA ASP A 799 20.94 43.66 -20.57
C ASP A 799 21.60 43.62 -21.97
N GLY A 800 22.85 43.14 -22.05
CA GLY A 800 23.56 42.96 -23.33
C GLY A 800 22.89 41.96 -24.29
N ASN A 801 22.08 41.02 -23.78
CA ASN A 801 21.35 40.02 -24.56
C ASN A 801 19.93 40.46 -24.98
N LYS A 802 19.48 41.66 -24.57
CA LYS A 802 18.10 42.18 -24.72
C LYS A 802 17.05 41.41 -23.91
N GLN A 803 17.45 40.85 -22.78
CA GLN A 803 16.55 40.37 -21.73
C GLN A 803 16.37 41.49 -20.69
N VAL A 804 15.20 41.58 -20.06
CA VAL A 804 14.91 42.63 -19.08
C VAL A 804 15.31 42.19 -17.68
N TYR A 805 16.01 43.06 -16.96
CA TYR A 805 16.31 42.91 -15.53
C TYR A 805 15.78 44.12 -14.73
N ILE A 806 15.77 44.02 -13.40
CA ILE A 806 15.47 45.14 -12.50
C ILE A 806 16.78 45.82 -12.10
N ASP A 807 16.93 47.09 -12.47
CA ASP A 807 18.11 47.92 -12.15
C ASP A 807 18.10 48.38 -10.68
N ASP A 808 16.93 48.80 -10.20
CA ASP A 808 16.70 49.24 -8.83
C ASP A 808 15.18 49.27 -8.57
N PRO A 809 14.66 48.39 -7.70
CA PRO A 809 13.24 48.29 -7.44
C PRO A 809 12.67 49.53 -6.72
N THR A 810 13.51 50.40 -6.15
CA THR A 810 13.08 51.64 -5.48
C THR A 810 12.68 52.75 -6.47
N LYS A 811 13.09 52.66 -7.74
CA LYS A 811 12.78 53.64 -8.81
C LYS A 811 11.35 53.55 -9.36
N GLY A 812 10.51 52.68 -8.79
CA GLY A 812 9.08 52.55 -9.09
C GLY A 812 8.25 52.20 -7.85
N THR A 813 6.95 51.97 -8.07
CA THR A 813 6.00 51.59 -7.00
C THR A 813 5.51 50.15 -7.17
N PHE A 814 5.00 49.54 -6.11
CA PHE A 814 4.49 48.17 -6.12
C PHE A 814 3.42 47.94 -7.20
N ALA A 815 2.47 48.87 -7.35
CA ALA A 815 1.46 48.79 -8.42
C ALA A 815 2.08 48.81 -9.84
N GLN A 816 3.24 49.43 -10.06
CA GLN A 816 3.94 49.37 -11.36
C GLN A 816 4.56 48.00 -11.62
N LEU A 817 5.07 47.33 -10.57
CA LEU A 817 5.61 45.96 -10.67
C LEU A 817 4.48 44.97 -11.00
N VAL A 818 3.34 45.04 -10.31
CA VAL A 818 2.15 44.21 -10.57
C VAL A 818 1.55 44.50 -11.96
N THR A 819 1.55 45.76 -12.40
CA THR A 819 1.13 46.14 -13.77
C THR A 819 2.10 45.59 -14.83
N ALA A 820 3.40 45.46 -14.53
CA ALA A 820 4.38 44.88 -15.44
C ALA A 820 4.26 43.35 -15.50
N ALA A 821 4.05 42.67 -14.38
CA ALA A 821 3.82 41.22 -14.31
C ALA A 821 2.56 40.81 -15.09
N SER A 822 1.43 41.47 -14.82
CA SER A 822 0.15 41.20 -15.50
C SER A 822 0.14 41.51 -17.01
N LYS A 823 1.02 42.41 -17.48
CA LYS A 823 1.21 42.70 -18.91
C LYS A 823 2.32 41.89 -19.58
N CYS A 824 3.14 41.16 -18.83
CA CYS A 824 4.25 40.40 -19.41
C CYS A 824 3.72 39.18 -20.19
N PRO A 825 3.92 39.08 -21.53
CA PRO A 825 3.45 37.95 -22.31
C PRO A 825 4.12 36.62 -21.92
N ALA A 826 5.32 36.69 -21.34
CA ALA A 826 6.06 35.55 -20.82
C ALA A 826 5.81 35.27 -19.32
N ARG A 827 5.06 36.14 -18.63
CA ARG A 827 4.80 36.10 -17.17
C ARG A 827 6.06 36.01 -16.28
N CYS A 828 7.21 36.40 -16.80
CA CYS A 828 8.52 36.21 -16.18
C CYS A 828 8.91 37.29 -15.14
N ILE A 829 7.95 38.06 -14.60
CA ILE A 829 8.20 39.19 -13.70
C ILE A 829 7.45 38.94 -12.40
N HIS A 830 8.17 38.95 -11.28
CA HIS A 830 7.66 38.60 -9.96
C HIS A 830 7.66 39.85 -9.07
N PRO A 831 6.48 40.42 -8.70
CA PRO A 831 6.39 41.69 -7.97
C PRO A 831 6.95 41.71 -6.54
N GLY A 832 7.21 40.55 -5.93
CA GLY A 832 7.65 40.45 -4.53
C GLY A 832 6.58 40.88 -3.54
N VAL A 833 6.98 41.24 -2.32
CA VAL A 833 6.07 41.85 -1.32
C VAL A 833 6.12 43.39 -1.40
N PRO A 834 5.02 44.10 -1.06
CA PRO A 834 5.01 45.55 -1.06
C PRO A 834 5.99 46.13 -0.03
N ARG A 835 6.84 47.06 -0.46
CA ARG A 835 7.79 47.76 0.42
C ARG A 835 7.07 48.63 1.44
N ALA A 836 7.57 48.63 2.68
CA ALA A 836 6.96 49.37 3.79
C ALA A 836 6.81 50.87 3.47
N GLY A 837 5.57 51.35 3.44
CA GLY A 837 5.23 52.74 3.13
C GLY A 837 4.89 53.05 1.66
N ASP A 838 4.85 52.06 0.77
CA ASP A 838 4.37 52.27 -0.61
C ASP A 838 2.85 52.54 -0.64
N ALA A 839 2.48 53.79 -0.89
CA ALA A 839 1.08 54.24 -0.96
C ALA A 839 0.26 53.67 -2.14
N THR A 840 0.86 52.82 -3.00
CA THR A 840 0.18 52.11 -4.09
C THR A 840 -0.11 50.64 -3.78
N ALA A 841 0.34 50.13 -2.63
CA ALA A 841 0.07 48.78 -2.15
C ALA A 841 -1.28 48.70 -1.41
N THR A 842 -2.39 48.68 -2.16
CA THR A 842 -3.71 48.34 -1.62
C THR A 842 -3.92 46.83 -1.60
N ASP A 843 -4.85 46.35 -0.78
CA ASP A 843 -5.19 44.91 -0.68
C ASP A 843 -5.59 44.32 -2.05
N GLU A 844 -6.24 45.12 -2.91
CA GLU A 844 -6.57 44.75 -4.29
C GLU A 844 -5.32 44.50 -5.15
N VAL A 845 -4.29 45.34 -5.01
CA VAL A 845 -3.02 45.23 -5.76
C VAL A 845 -2.16 44.09 -5.21
N ILE A 846 -2.19 43.84 -3.90
CA ILE A 846 -1.53 42.70 -3.26
C ILE A 846 -2.19 41.39 -3.72
N THR A 847 -3.53 41.33 -3.78
CA THR A 847 -4.27 40.19 -4.32
C THR A 847 -3.96 39.96 -5.81
N GLN A 848 -3.76 41.03 -6.58
CA GLN A 848 -3.32 40.95 -7.98
C GLN A 848 -1.85 40.51 -8.15
N ALA A 849 -1.01 40.64 -7.13
CA ALA A 849 0.38 40.17 -7.15
C ALA A 849 0.49 38.65 -6.91
N ALA A 850 -0.40 38.08 -6.09
CA ALA A 850 -0.36 36.68 -5.66
C ALA A 850 -0.20 35.60 -6.76
N PRO A 851 -0.78 35.70 -7.99
CA PRO A 851 -0.54 34.73 -9.06
C PRO A 851 0.76 34.97 -9.87
N PHE A 852 1.61 35.89 -9.42
CA PHE A 852 2.92 36.23 -10.02
C PHE A 852 4.06 36.22 -8.99
N ASN A 853 3.87 35.60 -7.81
CA ASN A 853 4.89 35.42 -6.77
C ASN A 853 4.97 33.93 -6.40
#